data_AF-T2JB31-F1
#
_entry.id   AF-T2JB31-F1
#
_cell.length_a   1.000
_cell.length_b   1.000
_cell.length_c   1.000
_cell.angle_alpha   90.00
_cell.angle_beta   90.00
_cell.angle_gamma   90.00
#
_symmetry.space_group_name_H-M   'P 1'
#
loop_
_entity.id
_entity.type
_entity.pdbx_description
1 polymer ?
#
loop_
_entity_poly.entity_id
_entity_poly.type
_entity_poly.pdbx_seq_one_letter_code
_entity_poly.pdbx_strand_id
1 'polypeptide(L)'
;MFEWNQTETKQLENSFIHQTFEEQVKKNPDNIAVTFGQEKLTYQQLNNKANQLAHHLGKLGVKREVKVGILMERSLDLLISIFGVLKAGAAYVPLDPTYPLDRITFMVEDSQIAVLLTTINNSVENFNSVTTINLDQDWPLITQEREENPNISLFRDNLAYVIYTSGSTGKPKGTLITHHGLSNYLTWAIATYPVEEGSGSPVNSSIAFDATITSIFTPLLVGKKVILLPETGEIEALSETFIQESLSLVKLTPAHLSILNPLLTQKEEIPQGHALIIGGEALSSKSLTFWQEKSPKTRLINEYGPTETVVGCCVYQVPPQVSHSENVPIGRPITNTEIYILDQYLQPTPIGVPGELYIGGLGVARGYFNRPDLTAERFIPHPFTRRQPTPSSSRLYKTGDLARYLSDGTIEYLGRIDNQVKIRGFRVELGEIEGILRQHPQVKEAIAVVQEDNNKIPRLVAYVVAESEIEELRQFTSDKLPGYMVPTLFLTMDSFPLTVNGKIHRKKLPVADFSQRNVKKELIASRTQQEEALTEIWRDVLGKMEVGIYDNFFELGGDSILGLQIIARANQVGLQLTPRQLFQHQNIAELASVATIAPKNSAEQGLLTGLLPLIPIQHWFFEQELPNPHHYNQTLLLETLPDLNPDYLQQALHYILIHHDALRMGFRQQETTWEQFYGDVENNIPFATVNLESLAEKTQKFAIESVSEKVQTTLNLGDGPLVRVVWFDLGKGQKSRLLFVIHHLIIDSVSWRIILEDFVTVYQQLLEKKEVKLPQKTTSYQTWANKLLDYSQSENLDIDLWSMSREFSLPTDNAVLNNNQVELEDRLSLTLTVEKTKALQEEVGTAYNAKINEIILAALYQSIYQWTDQQLLRIDLEGHGREDIFESVNISRTVGWFTTIFPLELELKSMNSLGDLIKFVKEKYRQVGKQGIKYGVLRYLGSGIDNKTESPVKFNYLGEVDRITTQGFILGIAEESTGWVRSPQGTRSHLIEIIGAVSKKQLQLTFVYSRQIYRRQTIEKLGQKVVNNLEAFIVHSQSSKTAAYTPSDFSKANLNQKQLDKFLGKLKK
;
A
#
# COMPACT_ATOMS: atom_id res chain seq x y z
N MET A 1 47.93 18.01 -9.42
CA MET A 1 47.52 17.29 -8.19
C MET A 1 47.80 18.09 -6.93
N PHE A 2 49.06 18.33 -6.53
CA PHE A 2 49.36 19.06 -5.27
C PHE A 2 48.77 20.48 -5.20
N GLU A 3 48.77 21.23 -6.30
CA GLU A 3 48.12 22.54 -6.37
C GLU A 3 46.59 22.46 -6.19
N TRP A 4 45.96 21.40 -6.71
CA TRP A 4 44.52 21.18 -6.57
C TRP A 4 44.10 20.69 -5.17
N ASN A 5 45.05 20.38 -4.29
CA ASN A 5 44.82 20.04 -2.89
C ASN A 5 45.07 21.23 -1.94
N GLN A 6 45.23 22.46 -2.44
CA GLN A 6 45.32 23.67 -1.63
C GLN A 6 43.93 24.11 -1.12
N THR A 7 43.29 23.25 -0.33
CA THR A 7 41.92 23.42 0.19
C THR A 7 41.87 23.94 1.63
N GLU A 8 43.03 24.30 2.19
CA GLU A 8 43.16 24.65 3.62
C GLU A 8 42.47 25.97 3.96
N THR A 9 41.64 25.95 5.00
CA THR A 9 40.98 27.15 5.53
C THR A 9 41.14 27.20 7.05
N LYS A 10 41.44 28.39 7.58
CA LYS A 10 41.64 28.61 9.03
C LYS A 10 40.32 28.66 9.84
N GLN A 11 39.19 28.47 9.19
CA GLN A 11 37.85 28.89 9.65
C GLN A 11 37.15 27.87 10.57
N LEU A 12 37.90 26.99 11.23
CA LEU A 12 37.37 26.08 12.26
C LEU A 12 37.71 26.65 13.64
N GLU A 13 37.00 27.72 14.01
CA GLU A 13 36.88 28.11 15.42
C GLU A 13 36.21 26.97 16.21
N ASN A 14 36.39 26.92 17.54
CA ASN A 14 36.12 25.77 18.42
C ASN A 14 34.63 25.33 18.56
N SER A 15 33.79 25.50 17.54
CA SER A 15 32.36 25.22 17.65
C SER A 15 32.04 23.75 17.42
N PHE A 16 31.50 23.12 18.48
CA PHE A 16 30.81 21.84 18.36
C PHE A 16 29.39 22.07 17.84
N ILE A 17 28.85 21.13 17.08
CA ILE A 17 27.56 21.28 16.39
C ILE A 17 26.42 21.60 17.35
N HIS A 18 26.38 20.96 18.53
CA HIS A 18 25.38 21.28 19.53
C HIS A 18 25.52 22.71 20.06
N GLN A 19 26.73 23.26 20.17
CA GLN A 19 26.95 24.67 20.56
C GLN A 19 26.52 25.63 19.45
N THR A 20 26.83 25.34 18.20
CA THR A 20 26.33 26.14 17.06
C THR A 20 24.81 26.10 16.99
N PHE A 21 24.19 24.95 17.28
CA PHE A 21 22.73 24.84 17.42
C PHE A 21 22.21 25.70 18.58
N GLU A 22 22.86 25.67 19.76
CA GLU A 22 22.48 26.51 20.91
C GLU A 22 22.60 28.01 20.62
N GLU A 23 23.58 28.43 19.83
CA GLU A 23 23.66 29.81 19.33
C GLU A 23 22.47 30.16 18.44
N GLN A 24 22.02 29.22 17.60
CA GLN A 24 20.81 29.43 16.80
C GLN A 24 19.54 29.45 17.64
N VAL A 25 19.46 28.64 18.71
CA VAL A 25 18.35 28.69 19.67
C VAL A 25 18.24 30.08 20.30
N LYS A 26 19.37 30.70 20.66
CA LYS A 26 19.39 32.07 21.20
C LYS A 26 18.95 33.12 20.17
N LYS A 27 19.31 32.94 18.90
CA LYS A 27 18.96 33.87 17.81
C LYS A 27 17.51 33.71 17.35
N ASN A 28 17.00 32.49 17.33
CA ASN A 28 15.74 32.10 16.68
C ASN A 28 14.89 31.15 17.57
N PRO A 29 14.59 31.49 18.84
CA PRO A 29 14.00 30.55 19.80
C PRO A 29 12.61 30.03 19.38
N ASP A 30 11.81 30.90 18.78
CA ASP A 30 10.43 30.61 18.38
C ASP A 30 10.30 30.08 16.95
N ASN A 31 11.40 30.07 16.17
CA ASN A 31 11.38 29.47 14.84
C ASN A 31 11.16 27.97 14.97
N ILE A 32 10.49 27.38 13.98
CA ILE A 32 10.32 25.93 13.91
C ILE A 32 11.67 25.30 13.58
N ALA A 33 12.12 24.36 14.42
CA ALA A 33 13.33 23.58 14.20
C ALA A 33 13.03 22.28 13.45
N VAL A 34 11.95 21.59 13.81
CA VAL A 34 11.60 20.29 13.20
C VAL A 34 10.10 20.13 13.06
N THR A 35 9.68 19.49 11.97
CA THR A 35 8.29 19.08 11.71
C THR A 35 8.21 17.61 11.34
N PHE A 36 7.18 16.92 11.83
CA PHE A 36 6.83 15.55 11.43
C PHE A 36 5.31 15.42 11.36
N GLY A 37 4.76 15.26 10.15
CA GLY A 37 3.32 15.37 9.92
C GLY A 37 2.77 16.71 10.41
N GLN A 38 1.83 16.68 11.37
CA GLN A 38 1.27 17.90 11.99
C GLN A 38 2.04 18.36 13.23
N GLU A 39 2.95 17.54 13.74
CA GLU A 39 3.72 17.85 14.93
C GLU A 39 4.92 18.73 14.58
N LYS A 40 5.28 19.61 15.51
CA LYS A 40 6.40 20.54 15.33
C LYS A 40 7.02 20.92 16.66
N LEU A 41 8.33 21.16 16.65
CA LEU A 41 9.05 21.77 17.77
C LEU A 41 9.74 23.04 17.31
N THR A 42 9.65 24.08 18.13
CA THR A 42 10.51 25.25 17.98
C THR A 42 11.96 24.92 18.36
N TYR A 43 12.90 25.78 18.00
CA TYR A 43 14.29 25.70 18.45
C TYR A 43 14.39 25.63 19.97
N GLN A 44 13.67 26.49 20.69
CA GLN A 44 13.66 26.49 22.15
C GLN A 44 13.10 25.17 22.71
N GLN A 45 12.00 24.67 22.15
CA GLN A 45 11.38 23.42 22.62
C GLN A 45 12.28 22.20 22.38
N LEU A 46 12.86 22.09 21.18
CA LEU A 46 13.82 21.03 20.86
C LEU A 46 15.04 21.10 21.78
N ASN A 47 15.57 22.30 22.01
CA ASN A 47 16.72 22.52 22.89
C ASN A 47 16.42 22.13 24.34
N ASN A 48 15.28 22.55 24.91
CA ASN A 48 14.92 22.25 26.29
C ASN A 48 14.76 20.73 26.50
N LYS A 49 14.04 20.07 25.59
CA LYS A 49 13.85 18.61 25.62
C LYS A 49 15.17 17.85 25.48
N ALA A 50 16.04 18.29 24.56
CA ALA A 50 17.36 17.69 24.39
C ALA A 50 18.28 17.93 25.61
N ASN A 51 18.20 19.10 26.25
CA ASN A 51 18.95 19.40 27.47
C ASN A 51 18.50 18.51 28.64
N GLN A 52 17.19 18.37 28.84
CA GLN A 52 16.62 17.48 29.85
C GLN A 52 17.12 16.05 29.67
N LEU A 53 17.05 15.54 28.44
CA LEU A 53 17.59 14.22 28.12
C LEU A 53 19.10 14.14 28.37
N ALA A 54 19.87 15.17 28.00
CA ALA A 54 21.31 15.20 28.22
C ALA A 54 21.70 15.16 29.71
N HIS A 55 20.98 15.89 30.58
CA HIS A 55 21.18 15.83 32.04
C HIS A 55 20.82 14.46 32.60
N HIS A 56 19.73 13.87 32.12
CA HIS A 56 19.32 12.52 32.51
C HIS A 56 20.39 11.48 32.13
N LEU A 57 20.88 11.52 30.89
CA LEU A 57 21.99 10.67 30.42
C LEU A 57 23.25 10.88 31.26
N GLY A 58 23.56 12.12 31.64
CA GLY A 58 24.68 12.43 32.53
C GLY A 58 24.58 11.74 33.89
N LYS A 59 23.38 11.62 34.48
CA LYS A 59 23.16 10.88 35.74
C LYS A 59 23.39 9.37 35.59
N LEU A 60 23.19 8.84 34.39
CA LEU A 60 23.48 7.44 34.04
C LEU A 60 24.97 7.21 33.70
N GLY A 61 25.82 8.22 33.85
CA GLY A 61 27.26 8.13 33.62
C GLY A 61 27.68 8.30 32.17
N VAL A 62 26.77 8.74 31.29
CA VAL A 62 27.08 9.10 29.91
C VAL A 62 27.98 10.34 29.90
N LYS A 63 29.08 10.27 29.16
CA LYS A 63 30.14 11.28 29.07
C LYS A 63 30.88 11.15 27.74
N ARG A 64 31.96 11.91 27.55
CA ARG A 64 32.86 11.78 26.40
C ARG A 64 33.25 10.33 26.10
N GLU A 65 33.30 9.99 24.81
CA GLU A 65 33.66 8.66 24.28
C GLU A 65 32.67 7.51 24.62
N VAL A 66 31.64 7.78 25.43
CA VAL A 66 30.54 6.84 25.61
C VAL A 66 29.70 6.81 24.35
N LYS A 67 29.25 5.61 23.97
CA LYS A 67 28.36 5.39 22.84
C LYS A 67 26.95 5.13 23.36
N VAL A 68 25.98 5.85 22.82
CA VAL A 68 24.55 5.71 23.15
C VAL A 68 23.81 5.24 21.91
N GLY A 69 23.15 4.09 21.99
CA GLY A 69 22.31 3.58 20.91
C GLY A 69 21.02 4.37 20.78
N ILE A 70 20.56 4.58 19.55
CA ILE A 70 19.24 5.16 19.25
C ILE A 70 18.52 4.20 18.30
N LEU A 71 17.51 3.49 18.79
CA LEU A 71 16.69 2.52 18.04
C LEU A 71 15.28 3.06 17.88
N MET A 72 15.08 3.89 16.86
CA MET A 72 13.85 4.64 16.63
C MET A 72 13.66 4.98 15.15
N GLU A 73 12.41 5.00 14.70
CA GLU A 73 12.02 5.54 13.39
C GLU A 73 12.09 7.09 13.37
N ARG A 74 11.99 7.69 12.17
CA ARG A 74 11.86 9.14 12.01
C ARG A 74 10.70 9.71 12.84
N SER A 75 11.06 10.53 13.84
CA SER A 75 10.13 11.15 14.79
C SER A 75 10.75 12.40 15.42
N LEU A 76 9.96 13.21 16.14
CA LEU A 76 10.51 14.34 16.90
C LEU A 76 11.50 13.86 17.98
N ASP A 77 11.21 12.73 18.61
CA ASP A 77 12.03 12.12 19.65
C ASP A 77 13.39 11.65 19.15
N LEU A 78 13.50 11.32 17.86
CA LEU A 78 14.78 11.03 17.22
C LEU A 78 15.72 12.24 17.25
N LEU A 79 15.25 13.46 16.93
CA LEU A 79 16.11 14.64 17.02
C LEU A 79 16.40 15.03 18.46
N ILE A 80 15.43 14.88 19.36
CA ILE A 80 15.64 15.08 20.80
C ILE A 80 16.77 14.16 21.29
N SER A 81 16.76 12.89 20.86
CA SER A 81 17.78 11.89 21.18
C SER A 81 19.15 12.24 20.63
N ILE A 82 19.24 12.59 19.34
CA ILE A 82 20.52 12.96 18.70
C ILE A 82 21.14 14.16 19.42
N PHE A 83 20.38 15.24 19.62
CA PHE A 83 20.91 16.41 20.32
C PHE A 83 21.17 16.14 21.80
N GLY A 84 20.34 15.35 22.47
CA GLY A 84 20.54 14.98 23.88
C GLY A 84 21.84 14.21 24.09
N VAL A 85 22.17 13.26 23.20
CA VAL A 85 23.44 12.52 23.25
C VAL A 85 24.63 13.44 22.98
N LEU A 86 24.55 14.28 21.94
CA LEU A 86 25.62 15.23 21.62
C LEU A 86 25.86 16.26 22.74
N LYS A 87 24.80 16.72 23.40
CA LYS A 87 24.83 17.66 24.54
C LYS A 87 25.28 17.00 25.84
N ALA A 88 25.12 15.69 25.98
CA ALA A 88 25.77 14.91 27.04
C ALA A 88 27.27 14.66 26.75
N GLY A 89 27.73 15.00 25.55
CA GLY A 89 29.12 14.87 25.11
C GLY A 89 29.48 13.46 24.62
N ALA A 90 28.47 12.61 24.44
CA ALA A 90 28.63 11.24 23.96
C ALA A 90 28.45 11.16 22.44
N ALA A 91 28.75 9.99 21.89
CA ALA A 91 28.53 9.68 20.48
C ALA A 91 27.27 8.83 20.32
N TYR A 92 26.41 9.18 19.38
CA TYR A 92 25.24 8.36 19.09
C TYR A 92 25.58 7.22 18.10
N VAL A 93 24.91 6.09 18.29
CA VAL A 93 24.95 4.91 17.41
C VAL A 93 23.54 4.72 16.86
N PRO A 94 23.26 5.17 15.62
CA PRO A 94 21.95 5.03 15.02
C PRO A 94 21.68 3.56 14.65
N LEU A 95 20.53 3.04 15.10
CA LEU A 95 20.05 1.69 14.83
C LEU A 95 18.68 1.80 14.14
N ASP A 96 18.55 1.16 12.98
CA ASP A 96 17.32 1.16 12.19
C ASP A 96 16.39 0.05 12.70
N PRO A 97 15.16 0.36 13.16
CA PRO A 97 14.21 -0.65 13.65
C PRO A 97 13.77 -1.65 12.59
N THR A 98 13.92 -1.32 11.30
CA THR A 98 13.59 -2.21 10.18
C THR A 98 14.65 -3.28 9.93
N TYR A 99 15.82 -3.19 10.59
CA TYR A 99 16.86 -4.21 10.45
C TYR A 99 16.46 -5.49 11.18
N PRO A 100 16.91 -6.67 10.68
CA PRO A 100 16.69 -7.91 11.39
C PRO A 100 17.28 -7.86 12.81
N LEU A 101 16.59 -8.50 13.75
CA LEU A 101 16.94 -8.48 15.17
C LEU A 101 18.39 -8.94 15.43
N ASP A 102 18.86 -9.96 14.72
CA ASP A 102 20.24 -10.45 14.82
C ASP A 102 21.27 -9.36 14.47
N ARG A 103 20.96 -8.53 13.48
CA ARG A 103 21.83 -7.43 13.07
C ARG A 103 21.82 -6.30 14.09
N ILE A 104 20.64 -5.94 14.62
CA ILE A 104 20.53 -4.95 15.70
C ILE A 104 21.31 -5.43 16.92
N THR A 105 21.13 -6.70 17.30
CA THR A 105 21.83 -7.34 18.43
C THR A 105 23.34 -7.30 18.22
N PHE A 106 23.82 -7.71 17.05
CA PHE A 106 25.25 -7.61 16.73
C PHE A 106 25.77 -6.17 16.85
N MET A 107 25.03 -5.17 16.33
CA MET A 107 25.45 -3.77 16.38
C MET A 107 25.48 -3.24 17.81
N VAL A 108 24.51 -3.61 18.65
CA VAL A 108 24.45 -3.27 20.08
C VAL A 108 25.64 -3.86 20.83
N GLU A 109 25.93 -5.15 20.61
CA GLU A 109 27.05 -5.85 21.24
C GLU A 109 28.41 -5.34 20.77
N ASP A 110 28.62 -5.25 19.44
CA ASP A 110 29.88 -4.80 18.85
C ASP A 110 30.16 -3.35 19.21
N SER A 111 29.15 -2.48 19.27
CA SER A 111 29.35 -1.07 19.62
C SER A 111 29.57 -0.86 21.11
N GLN A 112 29.31 -1.85 21.97
CA GLN A 112 29.42 -1.70 23.42
C GLN A 112 28.71 -0.43 23.91
N ILE A 113 27.48 -0.21 23.45
CA ILE A 113 26.67 0.93 23.91
C ILE A 113 26.36 0.78 25.40
N ALA A 114 26.41 1.89 26.13
CA ALA A 114 26.11 1.89 27.57
C ALA A 114 24.62 2.09 27.83
N VAL A 115 23.97 2.86 26.97
CA VAL A 115 22.56 3.24 27.07
C VAL A 115 21.92 3.08 25.69
N LEU A 116 20.68 2.59 25.65
CA LEU A 116 19.86 2.48 24.45
C LEU A 116 18.62 3.36 24.59
N LEU A 117 18.45 4.34 23.70
CA LEU A 117 17.24 5.15 23.58
C LEU A 117 16.28 4.48 22.59
N THR A 118 15.02 4.29 22.99
CA THR A 118 13.99 3.68 22.15
C THR A 118 12.59 4.20 22.49
N THR A 119 11.57 3.71 21.76
CA THR A 119 10.13 3.95 22.01
C THR A 119 9.41 2.62 22.18
N ILE A 120 8.17 2.66 22.68
CA ILE A 120 7.36 1.46 22.94
C ILE A 120 7.13 0.61 21.68
N ASN A 121 7.02 1.25 20.51
CA ASN A 121 6.83 0.54 19.24
C ASN A 121 8.11 -0.14 18.73
N ASN A 122 9.28 0.27 19.24
CA ASN A 122 10.59 -0.23 18.82
C ASN A 122 11.32 -0.98 19.94
N SER A 123 10.64 -1.22 21.07
CA SER A 123 11.26 -1.85 22.22
C SER A 123 11.56 -3.32 21.93
N VAL A 124 12.84 -3.68 22.02
CA VAL A 124 13.30 -5.05 21.89
C VAL A 124 13.48 -5.62 23.28
N GLU A 125 12.65 -6.58 23.67
CA GLU A 125 12.92 -7.45 24.81
C GLU A 125 14.16 -8.27 24.44
N ASN A 126 15.29 -8.10 25.17
CA ASN A 126 16.46 -9.02 25.27
C ASN A 126 17.82 -8.35 25.54
N PHE A 127 17.94 -7.02 25.59
CA PHE A 127 19.24 -6.35 25.90
C PHE A 127 19.53 -6.23 27.40
N ASN A 128 19.59 -7.35 28.11
CA ASN A 128 19.75 -7.38 29.58
C ASN A 128 21.02 -6.70 30.12
N SER A 129 22.02 -6.46 29.28
CA SER A 129 23.31 -5.83 29.63
C SER A 129 23.38 -4.34 29.33
N VAL A 130 22.35 -3.75 28.70
CA VAL A 130 22.32 -2.34 28.30
C VAL A 130 21.20 -1.63 29.06
N THR A 131 21.47 -0.43 29.58
CA THR A 131 20.42 0.40 30.18
C THR A 131 19.52 0.96 29.08
N THR A 132 18.30 0.45 28.99
CA THR A 132 17.32 0.92 28.00
C THR A 132 16.44 2.01 28.60
N ILE A 133 16.30 3.12 27.87
CA ILE A 133 15.39 4.23 28.18
C ILE A 133 14.32 4.24 27.10
N ASN A 134 13.07 4.03 27.52
CA ASN A 134 11.92 4.13 26.63
C ASN A 134 11.35 5.54 26.75
N LEU A 135 11.53 6.36 25.72
CA LEU A 135 11.15 7.77 25.79
C LEU A 135 9.66 7.98 26.01
N ASP A 136 8.77 7.07 25.59
CA ASP A 136 7.34 7.19 25.87
C ASP A 136 7.02 7.02 27.36
N GLN A 137 7.75 6.13 28.04
CA GLN A 137 7.50 5.76 29.43
C GLN A 137 8.31 6.60 30.43
N ASP A 138 9.55 6.93 30.07
CA ASP A 138 10.52 7.60 30.94
C ASP A 138 10.48 9.13 30.82
N TRP A 139 9.76 9.69 29.84
CA TRP A 139 9.64 11.15 29.69
C TRP A 139 9.21 11.90 30.96
N PRO A 140 8.24 11.39 31.77
CA PRO A 140 7.85 12.04 33.02
C PRO A 140 8.99 12.17 34.04
N LEU A 141 10.02 11.31 33.98
CA LEU A 141 11.23 11.43 34.79
C LEU A 141 12.21 12.41 34.14
N ILE A 142 12.43 12.29 32.82
CA ILE A 142 13.36 13.14 32.06
C ILE A 142 12.94 14.61 32.11
N THR A 143 11.64 14.91 32.05
CA THR A 143 11.12 16.28 32.07
C THR A 143 11.34 17.00 33.41
N GLN A 144 11.76 16.29 34.48
CA GLN A 144 12.11 16.88 35.77
C GLN A 144 13.56 17.39 35.80
N GLU A 145 14.37 17.04 34.79
CA GLU A 145 15.72 17.55 34.66
C GLU A 145 15.75 19.03 34.23
N ARG A 146 16.94 19.63 34.32
CA ARG A 146 17.14 21.05 33.98
C ARG A 146 16.98 21.27 32.47
N GLU A 147 16.34 22.38 32.10
CA GLU A 147 16.22 22.79 30.69
C GLU A 147 17.44 23.58 30.20
N GLU A 148 18.37 23.94 31.07
CA GLU A 148 19.59 24.69 30.74
C GLU A 148 20.60 23.83 29.98
N ASN A 149 21.36 24.43 29.05
CA ASN A 149 22.40 23.73 28.29
C ASN A 149 23.43 23.12 29.25
N PRO A 150 23.75 21.81 29.14
CA PRO A 150 24.80 21.19 29.93
C PRO A 150 26.16 21.84 29.66
N ASN A 151 26.92 22.12 30.72
CA ASN A 151 28.30 22.60 30.59
C ASN A 151 29.27 21.41 30.57
N ILE A 152 29.61 20.94 29.37
CA ILE A 152 30.51 19.81 29.15
C ILE A 152 31.82 20.25 28.50
N SER A 153 32.93 19.63 28.91
CA SER A 153 34.24 19.86 28.29
C SER A 153 34.51 18.78 27.23
N LEU A 154 34.64 19.20 25.98
CA LEU A 154 34.90 18.34 24.82
C LEU A 154 36.18 18.75 24.08
N PHE A 155 36.77 17.77 23.40
CA PHE A 155 37.90 17.94 22.50
C PHE A 155 37.46 17.66 21.07
N ARG A 156 38.09 18.31 20.09
CA ARG A 156 37.74 18.16 18.66
C ARG A 156 37.79 16.71 18.20
N ASP A 157 38.76 15.94 18.70
CA ASP A 157 38.94 14.54 18.32
C ASP A 157 37.97 13.59 19.03
N ASN A 158 37.09 14.06 19.92
CA ASN A 158 36.06 13.21 20.53
C ASN A 158 35.04 12.74 19.48
N LEU A 159 34.47 11.56 19.71
CA LEU A 159 33.45 10.97 18.83
C LEU A 159 32.16 11.80 18.85
N ALA A 160 31.57 12.01 17.67
CA ALA A 160 30.24 12.58 17.50
C ALA A 160 29.20 11.50 17.21
N TYR A 161 29.55 10.52 16.36
CA TYR A 161 28.69 9.37 16.07
C TYR A 161 29.49 8.16 15.59
N VAL A 162 28.83 7.01 15.58
CA VAL A 162 29.35 5.77 15.00
C VAL A 162 28.32 5.19 14.04
N ILE A 163 28.62 5.19 12.74
CA ILE A 163 27.74 4.60 11.72
C ILE A 163 28.32 3.27 11.24
N TYR A 164 27.48 2.23 11.23
CA TYR A 164 27.85 0.92 10.73
C TYR A 164 27.72 0.86 9.22
N THR A 165 28.80 0.39 8.57
CA THR A 165 28.79 0.04 7.14
C THR A 165 28.94 -1.46 6.97
N SER A 166 28.62 -1.97 5.78
CA SER A 166 28.90 -3.37 5.45
C SER A 166 30.40 -3.67 5.52
N GLY A 167 30.78 -4.90 5.89
CA GLY A 167 32.18 -5.29 6.05
C GLY A 167 32.63 -6.40 5.11
N SER A 168 33.79 -6.20 4.49
CA SER A 168 34.43 -7.18 3.58
C SER A 168 34.63 -8.59 4.19
N THR A 169 34.69 -8.70 5.52
CA THR A 169 34.86 -9.96 6.26
C THR A 169 33.55 -10.64 6.65
N GLY A 170 32.39 -10.17 6.19
CA GLY A 170 31.10 -10.78 6.57
C GLY A 170 30.36 -10.14 7.72
N LYS A 171 30.92 -9.12 8.37
CA LYS A 171 30.35 -8.49 9.56
C LYS A 171 30.32 -6.96 9.41
N PRO A 172 29.24 -6.27 9.82
CA PRO A 172 29.19 -4.82 9.83
C PRO A 172 30.37 -4.21 10.61
N LYS A 173 30.82 -3.01 10.21
CA LYS A 173 31.94 -2.29 10.83
C LYS A 173 31.51 -0.89 11.26
N GLY A 174 31.67 -0.57 12.54
CA GLY A 174 31.33 0.74 13.10
C GLY A 174 32.38 1.79 12.76
N THR A 175 32.05 2.79 11.94
CA THR A 175 32.97 3.86 11.55
C THR A 175 32.96 4.99 12.57
N LEU A 176 34.13 5.32 13.11
CA LEU A 176 34.30 6.24 14.23
C LEU A 176 34.48 7.70 13.76
N ILE A 177 33.41 8.49 13.78
CA ILE A 177 33.43 9.89 13.33
C ILE A 177 33.60 10.84 14.50
N THR A 178 34.54 11.79 14.35
CA THR A 178 34.85 12.80 15.35
C THR A 178 34.07 14.09 15.12
N HIS A 179 33.91 14.88 16.17
CA HIS A 179 33.36 16.23 16.07
C HIS A 179 34.14 17.09 15.08
N HIS A 180 35.46 16.94 15.01
CA HIS A 180 36.31 17.70 14.09
C HIS A 180 35.94 17.46 12.62
N GLY A 181 35.85 16.20 12.19
CA GLY A 181 35.51 15.86 10.81
C GLY A 181 34.10 16.30 10.46
N LEU A 182 33.17 16.13 11.40
CA LEU A 182 31.78 16.53 11.23
C LEU A 182 31.59 18.05 11.14
N SER A 183 32.24 18.82 12.03
CA SER A 183 32.22 20.28 11.96
C SER A 183 32.86 20.79 10.66
N ASN A 184 33.96 20.20 10.19
CA ASN A 184 34.56 20.58 8.91
C ASN A 184 33.57 20.42 7.73
N TYR A 185 32.92 19.25 7.63
CA TYR A 185 31.94 19.00 6.59
C TYR A 185 30.77 19.98 6.67
N LEU A 186 30.19 20.19 7.86
CA LEU A 186 29.01 21.04 8.02
C LEU A 186 29.31 22.52 7.80
N THR A 187 30.44 23.04 8.27
CA THR A 187 30.86 24.42 7.98
C THR A 187 31.03 24.63 6.47
N TRP A 188 31.66 23.68 5.78
CA TRP A 188 31.79 23.72 4.33
C TRP A 188 30.43 23.66 3.62
N ALA A 189 29.56 22.74 4.04
CA ALA A 189 28.25 22.52 3.44
C ALA A 189 27.37 23.77 3.58
N ILE A 190 27.36 24.40 4.77
CA ILE A 190 26.64 25.66 5.02
C ILE A 190 27.15 26.79 4.11
N ALA A 191 28.47 26.89 3.91
CA ALA A 191 29.05 27.94 3.07
C ALA A 191 28.82 27.72 1.57
N THR A 192 28.59 26.48 1.13
CA THR A 192 28.55 26.10 -0.30
C THR A 192 27.14 25.85 -0.82
N TYR A 193 26.31 25.21 -0.01
CA TYR A 193 24.92 24.91 -0.33
C TYR A 193 24.04 26.11 0.01
N PRO A 194 22.93 26.31 -0.72
CA PRO A 194 22.03 27.44 -0.49
C PRO A 194 21.11 27.18 0.73
N VAL A 195 21.70 26.81 1.88
CA VAL A 195 20.96 26.43 3.10
C VAL A 195 20.19 27.59 3.72
N GLU A 196 20.68 28.82 3.55
CA GLU A 196 19.99 30.03 4.03
C GLU A 196 18.82 30.43 3.13
N GLU A 197 18.82 29.97 1.89
CA GLU A 197 17.72 30.15 0.94
C GLU A 197 16.65 29.09 1.21
N GLY A 198 15.37 29.37 0.98
CA GLY A 198 14.29 28.38 1.21
C GLY A 198 13.91 28.12 2.67
N SER A 199 13.10 27.08 2.90
CA SER A 199 12.44 26.76 4.17
C SER A 199 13.24 25.80 5.06
N GLY A 200 14.04 24.92 4.48
CA GLY A 200 14.71 23.85 5.21
C GLY A 200 15.07 22.65 4.34
N SER A 201 15.32 21.50 4.96
CA SER A 201 15.64 20.26 4.24
C SER A 201 14.77 19.08 4.71
N PRO A 202 14.30 18.23 3.78
CA PRO A 202 13.62 17.00 4.13
C PRO A 202 14.62 15.89 4.49
N VAL A 203 14.22 15.04 5.44
CA VAL A 203 14.92 13.80 5.80
C VAL A 203 14.06 12.64 5.35
N ASN A 204 14.52 11.98 4.29
CA ASN A 204 13.82 10.93 3.54
C ASN A 204 14.60 9.60 3.53
N SER A 205 15.53 9.41 4.45
CA SER A 205 16.38 8.21 4.51
C SER A 205 16.64 7.86 5.96
N SER A 206 16.94 6.59 6.21
CA SER A 206 17.26 6.08 7.55
C SER A 206 18.48 6.79 8.15
N ILE A 207 18.39 7.09 9.44
CA ILE A 207 19.46 7.71 10.24
C ILE A 207 20.65 6.78 10.48
N ALA A 208 20.52 5.49 10.17
CA ALA A 208 21.64 4.56 10.13
C ALA A 208 22.67 4.92 9.03
N PHE A 209 22.35 5.89 8.17
CA PHE A 209 23.23 6.39 7.10
C PHE A 209 23.62 7.85 7.30
N ASP A 210 24.85 8.15 6.90
CA ASP A 210 25.47 9.46 7.06
C ASP A 210 24.92 10.51 6.07
N ALA A 211 24.24 10.10 5.00
CA ALA A 211 23.55 11.02 4.10
C ALA A 211 22.56 11.95 4.83
N THR A 212 21.94 11.47 5.92
CA THR A 212 20.98 12.25 6.72
C THR A 212 21.64 13.42 7.46
N ILE A 213 22.96 13.37 7.69
CA ILE A 213 23.72 14.43 8.37
C ILE A 213 23.56 15.77 7.64
N THR A 214 23.62 15.76 6.31
CA THR A 214 23.43 16.98 5.49
C THR A 214 22.03 17.54 5.72
N SER A 215 21.00 16.70 5.59
CA SER A 215 19.60 17.12 5.72
C SER A 215 19.20 17.55 7.13
N ILE A 216 19.80 16.95 8.16
CA ILE A 216 19.48 17.27 9.56
C ILE A 216 20.23 18.51 10.01
N PHE A 217 21.56 18.51 9.95
CA PHE A 217 22.35 19.51 10.66
C PHE A 217 22.48 20.81 9.88
N THR A 218 22.66 20.77 8.55
CA THR A 218 22.90 22.00 7.79
C THR A 218 21.78 23.04 7.92
N PRO A 219 20.47 22.71 7.83
CA PRO A 219 19.43 23.71 8.07
C PRO A 219 19.35 24.16 9.54
N LEU A 220 19.54 23.24 10.50
CA LEU A 220 19.44 23.56 11.93
C LEU A 220 20.52 24.54 12.40
N LEU A 221 21.71 24.45 11.80
CA LEU A 221 22.83 25.32 12.15
C LEU A 221 22.72 26.74 11.59
N VAL A 222 21.75 27.00 10.71
CA VAL A 222 21.47 28.34 10.15
C VAL A 222 20.07 28.86 10.51
N GLY A 223 19.36 28.22 11.44
CA GLY A 223 18.05 28.71 11.91
C GLY A 223 16.86 28.29 11.02
N LYS A 224 17.05 27.32 10.11
CA LYS A 224 16.00 26.75 9.24
C LYS A 224 15.45 25.45 9.82
N LYS A 225 14.34 24.94 9.27
CA LYS A 225 13.71 23.72 9.79
C LYS A 225 14.19 22.45 9.10
N VAL A 226 14.02 21.33 9.79
CA VAL A 226 14.12 19.97 9.28
C VAL A 226 12.71 19.42 9.09
N ILE A 227 12.44 18.79 7.95
CA ILE A 227 11.15 18.18 7.65
C ILE A 227 11.34 16.67 7.64
N LEU A 228 10.89 16.00 8.69
CA LEU A 228 10.91 14.54 8.74
C LEU A 228 9.79 14.00 7.87
N LEU A 229 10.14 13.13 6.92
CA LEU A 229 9.16 12.41 6.10
C LEU A 229 8.86 11.04 6.72
N PRO A 230 7.67 10.46 6.51
CA PRO A 230 7.35 9.10 6.97
C PRO A 230 8.26 8.05 6.34
N GLU A 231 8.41 6.90 7.01
CA GLU A 231 9.15 5.74 6.49
C GLU A 231 8.42 5.07 5.31
N THR A 232 7.10 5.06 5.32
CA THR A 232 6.27 4.53 4.23
C THR A 232 5.84 5.62 3.26
N GLY A 233 5.94 5.36 1.94
CA GLY A 233 5.62 6.35 0.91
C GLY A 233 6.56 7.56 0.90
N GLU A 234 7.83 7.35 1.25
CA GLU A 234 8.79 8.44 1.49
C GLU A 234 9.08 9.31 0.26
N ILE A 235 9.08 8.73 -0.95
CA ILE A 235 9.38 9.47 -2.19
C ILE A 235 8.13 10.23 -2.66
N GLU A 236 6.95 9.68 -2.42
CA GLU A 236 5.66 10.35 -2.62
C GLU A 236 5.54 11.55 -1.67
N ALA A 237 5.84 11.37 -0.38
CA ALA A 237 5.88 12.44 0.61
C ALA A 237 6.96 13.48 0.26
N LEU A 238 8.10 13.06 -0.29
CA LEU A 238 9.16 13.96 -0.76
C LEU A 238 8.68 14.78 -1.96
N SER A 239 8.00 14.15 -2.94
CA SER A 239 7.38 14.82 -4.08
C SER A 239 6.37 15.88 -3.62
N GLU A 240 5.50 15.52 -2.68
CA GLU A 240 4.52 16.46 -2.11
C GLU A 240 5.20 17.62 -1.38
N THR A 241 6.19 17.33 -0.53
CA THR A 241 6.95 18.35 0.22
C THR A 241 7.74 19.26 -0.71
N PHE A 242 8.34 18.71 -1.76
CA PHE A 242 9.09 19.47 -2.77
C PHE A 242 8.19 20.48 -3.51
N ILE A 243 6.91 20.14 -3.71
CA ILE A 243 5.92 21.01 -4.35
C ILE A 243 5.38 22.06 -3.37
N GLN A 244 5.14 21.68 -2.12
CA GLN A 244 4.49 22.53 -1.12
C GLN A 244 5.44 23.55 -0.49
N GLU A 245 6.73 23.23 -0.43
CA GLU A 245 7.72 24.05 0.24
C GLU A 245 8.87 24.43 -0.69
N SER A 246 9.33 25.68 -0.54
CA SER A 246 10.55 26.12 -1.20
C SER A 246 11.77 25.60 -0.44
N LEU A 247 12.10 24.32 -0.62
CA LEU A 247 13.16 23.64 0.12
C LEU A 247 14.54 24.22 -0.18
N SER A 248 15.36 24.39 0.87
CA SER A 248 16.75 24.88 0.79
C SER A 248 17.66 23.88 0.07
N LEU A 249 17.53 22.61 0.42
CA LEU A 249 18.20 21.51 -0.28
C LEU A 249 17.45 20.20 -0.07
N VAL A 250 17.58 19.31 -1.04
CA VAL A 250 17.16 17.92 -0.94
C VAL A 250 18.34 17.00 -1.20
N LYS A 251 18.60 16.10 -0.25
CA LYS A 251 19.64 15.09 -0.35
C LYS A 251 19.04 13.79 -0.84
N LEU A 252 19.56 13.22 -1.93
CA LEU A 252 18.99 12.01 -2.53
C LEU A 252 20.03 11.21 -3.32
N THR A 253 19.66 10.00 -3.71
CA THR A 253 20.47 9.11 -4.54
C THR A 253 20.00 9.17 -6.00
N PRO A 254 20.82 8.81 -7.00
CA PRO A 254 20.35 8.68 -8.38
C PRO A 254 19.12 7.76 -8.51
N ALA A 255 19.06 6.68 -7.73
CA ALA A 255 17.88 5.83 -7.64
C ALA A 255 16.63 6.60 -7.15
N HIS A 256 16.72 7.37 -6.06
CA HIS A 256 15.60 8.21 -5.58
C HIS A 256 15.17 9.23 -6.64
N LEU A 257 16.14 9.81 -7.37
CA LEU A 257 15.85 10.74 -8.47
C LEU A 257 15.01 10.08 -9.57
N SER A 258 15.33 8.83 -9.93
CA SER A 258 14.61 8.10 -10.97
C SER A 258 13.15 7.81 -10.62
N ILE A 259 12.83 7.68 -9.33
CA ILE A 259 11.46 7.47 -8.81
C ILE A 259 10.74 8.81 -8.65
N LEU A 260 11.44 9.84 -8.18
CA LEU A 260 10.91 11.19 -8.00
C LEU A 260 10.53 11.83 -9.34
N ASN A 261 11.31 11.62 -10.40
CA ASN A 261 11.10 12.24 -11.71
C ASN A 261 9.69 11.95 -12.30
N PRO A 262 9.21 10.70 -12.42
CA PRO A 262 7.85 10.42 -12.89
C PRO A 262 6.75 11.06 -12.05
N LEU A 263 6.89 11.08 -10.71
CA LEU A 263 5.92 11.69 -9.79
C LEU A 263 5.79 13.21 -10.02
N LEU A 264 6.91 13.86 -10.35
CA LEU A 264 6.95 15.28 -10.69
C LEU A 264 6.62 15.57 -12.17
N THR A 265 6.76 14.60 -13.08
CA THR A 265 6.51 14.77 -14.53
C THR A 265 5.05 15.04 -14.85
N GLN A 266 4.14 14.54 -14.02
CA GLN A 266 2.69 14.77 -14.15
C GLN A 266 2.27 16.17 -13.68
N LYS A 267 3.21 17.02 -13.25
CA LYS A 267 2.96 18.38 -12.76
C LYS A 267 3.41 19.41 -13.81
N GLU A 268 2.55 20.40 -14.08
CA GLU A 268 2.80 21.37 -15.16
C GLU A 268 3.84 22.46 -14.80
N GLU A 269 4.14 22.71 -13.51
CA GLU A 269 5.23 23.59 -13.05
C GLU A 269 6.02 22.92 -11.94
N ILE A 270 7.35 22.79 -12.12
CA ILE A 270 8.26 22.32 -11.08
C ILE A 270 8.85 23.57 -10.39
N PRO A 271 8.80 23.66 -9.05
CA PRO A 271 9.40 24.76 -8.31
C PRO A 271 10.84 25.02 -8.77
N GLN A 272 11.16 26.29 -8.94
CA GLN A 272 12.49 26.75 -9.37
C GLN A 272 13.31 27.13 -8.12
N GLY A 273 14.50 26.52 -7.95
CA GLY A 273 15.40 26.72 -6.80
C GLY A 273 15.19 25.66 -5.69
N HIS A 274 16.18 25.22 -4.89
CA HIS A 274 17.49 25.77 -4.57
C HIS A 274 18.67 24.79 -4.82
N ALA A 275 18.69 23.57 -4.27
CA ALA A 275 19.71 22.56 -4.59
C ALA A 275 19.26 21.10 -4.42
N LEU A 276 19.57 20.24 -5.39
CA LEU A 276 19.55 18.78 -5.26
C LEU A 276 20.97 18.27 -5.08
N ILE A 277 21.24 17.71 -3.90
CA ILE A 277 22.52 17.08 -3.59
C ILE A 277 22.37 15.58 -3.85
N ILE A 278 23.00 15.12 -4.93
CA ILE A 278 22.82 13.78 -5.47
C ILE A 278 24.10 13.01 -5.22
N GLY A 279 24.04 11.91 -4.45
CA GLY A 279 25.23 11.18 -4.07
C GLY A 279 24.95 9.75 -3.67
N GLY A 280 26.02 9.00 -3.38
CA GLY A 280 25.92 7.60 -2.97
C GLY A 280 25.95 6.58 -4.12
N GLU A 281 25.81 6.98 -5.38
CA GLU A 281 25.93 6.12 -6.57
C GLU A 281 26.60 6.86 -7.74
N ALA A 282 26.93 6.14 -8.83
CA ALA A 282 27.37 6.78 -10.06
C ALA A 282 26.20 7.55 -10.69
N LEU A 283 26.43 8.83 -11.02
CA LEU A 283 25.43 9.70 -11.60
C LEU A 283 25.62 9.82 -13.11
N SER A 284 24.59 9.47 -13.88
CA SER A 284 24.58 9.66 -15.33
C SER A 284 24.00 11.02 -15.70
N SER A 285 24.52 11.62 -16.77
CA SER A 285 23.98 12.86 -17.34
C SER A 285 22.52 12.73 -17.77
N LYS A 286 22.10 11.53 -18.22
CA LYS A 286 20.71 11.24 -18.61
C LYS A 286 19.72 11.37 -17.45
N SER A 287 20.13 11.05 -16.23
CA SER A 287 19.28 11.14 -15.04
C SER A 287 18.96 12.59 -14.65
N LEU A 288 19.74 13.55 -15.17
CA LEU A 288 19.62 14.97 -14.86
C LEU A 288 18.80 15.76 -15.89
N THR A 289 18.57 15.20 -17.08
CA THR A 289 17.88 15.88 -18.20
C THR A 289 16.54 16.46 -17.77
N PHE A 290 15.74 15.69 -17.03
CA PHE A 290 14.46 16.14 -16.49
C PHE A 290 14.59 17.45 -15.70
N TRP A 291 15.56 17.53 -14.79
CA TRP A 291 15.75 18.70 -13.93
C TRP A 291 16.37 19.87 -14.68
N GLN A 292 17.29 19.62 -15.62
CA GLN A 292 17.87 20.65 -16.47
C GLN A 292 16.81 21.31 -17.36
N GLU A 293 15.82 20.55 -17.84
CA GLU A 293 14.75 21.07 -18.69
C GLU A 293 13.62 21.71 -17.88
N LYS A 294 13.17 21.05 -16.81
CA LYS A 294 11.95 21.45 -16.08
C LYS A 294 12.22 22.38 -14.90
N SER A 295 13.41 22.32 -14.29
CA SER A 295 13.82 23.20 -13.19
C SER A 295 15.25 23.73 -13.39
N PRO A 296 15.52 24.48 -14.48
CA PRO A 296 16.87 24.91 -14.85
C PRO A 296 17.56 25.81 -13.82
N LYS A 297 16.81 26.40 -12.87
CA LYS A 297 17.37 27.21 -11.78
C LYS A 297 17.77 26.39 -10.55
N THR A 298 17.39 25.12 -10.47
CA THR A 298 17.77 24.24 -9.36
C THR A 298 19.21 23.77 -9.51
N ARG A 299 20.04 24.00 -8.49
CA ARG A 299 21.44 23.57 -8.51
C ARG A 299 21.51 22.05 -8.39
N LEU A 300 22.00 21.38 -9.43
CA LEU A 300 22.26 19.95 -9.40
C LEU A 300 23.70 19.73 -8.97
N ILE A 301 23.92 19.05 -7.86
CA ILE A 301 25.24 18.85 -7.27
C ILE A 301 25.49 17.36 -7.10
N ASN A 302 26.48 16.83 -7.82
CA ASN A 302 26.97 15.47 -7.60
C ASN A 302 27.92 15.50 -6.38
N GLU A 303 27.63 14.72 -5.36
CA GLU A 303 28.45 14.59 -4.15
C GLU A 303 29.02 13.18 -4.03
N TYR A 304 30.32 13.10 -3.78
CA TYR A 304 31.02 11.87 -3.51
C TYR A 304 31.69 11.94 -2.14
N GLY A 305 31.49 10.89 -1.35
CA GLY A 305 32.25 10.63 -0.15
C GLY A 305 31.91 9.24 0.40
N PRO A 306 32.89 8.51 0.94
CA PRO A 306 32.65 7.37 1.82
C PRO A 306 32.39 7.83 3.26
N THR A 307 31.71 6.98 4.05
CA THR A 307 31.43 7.24 5.47
C THR A 307 32.69 7.50 6.29
N GLU A 308 33.78 6.82 5.94
CA GLU A 308 35.10 6.98 6.57
C GLU A 308 35.73 8.36 6.37
N THR A 309 35.13 9.22 5.55
CA THR A 309 35.57 10.61 5.36
C THR A 309 34.44 11.63 5.53
N VAL A 310 33.39 11.25 6.26
CA VAL A 310 32.23 12.08 6.62
C VAL A 310 31.43 12.55 5.40
N VAL A 311 30.40 11.78 5.03
CA VAL A 311 29.34 12.16 4.08
C VAL A 311 29.84 12.45 2.66
N GLY A 312 30.31 13.68 2.41
CA GLY A 312 30.75 14.18 1.12
C GLY A 312 32.10 14.85 1.21
N CYS A 313 33.09 14.32 0.46
CA CYS A 313 34.45 14.85 0.45
C CYS A 313 34.83 15.52 -0.89
N CYS A 314 34.08 15.25 -1.95
CA CYS A 314 34.20 15.88 -3.26
C CYS A 314 32.82 16.30 -3.78
N VAL A 315 32.76 17.45 -4.46
CA VAL A 315 31.54 17.87 -5.16
C VAL A 315 31.79 18.39 -6.57
N TYR A 316 30.81 18.15 -7.42
CA TYR A 316 30.69 18.73 -8.74
C TYR A 316 29.34 19.42 -8.87
N GLN A 317 29.35 20.75 -9.03
CA GLN A 317 28.15 21.47 -9.43
C GLN A 317 27.97 21.30 -10.93
N VAL A 318 26.87 20.66 -11.32
CA VAL A 318 26.57 20.35 -12.71
C VAL A 318 26.20 21.65 -13.43
N PRO A 319 26.87 22.00 -14.56
CA PRO A 319 26.52 23.18 -15.32
C PRO A 319 25.15 23.02 -16.01
N PRO A 320 24.45 24.12 -16.35
CA PRO A 320 23.11 24.07 -16.96
C PRO A 320 23.05 23.34 -18.30
N GLN A 321 24.14 23.29 -19.05
CA GLN A 321 24.27 22.54 -20.30
C GLN A 321 25.48 21.61 -20.19
N VAL A 322 25.24 20.30 -20.08
CA VAL A 322 26.29 19.29 -20.07
C VAL A 322 26.32 18.60 -21.43
N SER A 323 27.46 18.65 -22.11
CA SER A 323 27.71 17.81 -23.29
C SER A 323 27.75 16.33 -22.86
N HIS A 324 27.11 15.46 -23.63
CA HIS A 324 26.78 14.06 -23.37
C HIS A 324 27.94 13.09 -23.01
N SER A 325 28.75 13.37 -21.98
CA SER A 325 29.51 12.32 -21.30
C SER A 325 28.54 11.39 -20.58
N GLU A 326 28.75 10.08 -20.65
CA GLU A 326 27.83 9.11 -20.03
C GLU A 326 27.79 9.24 -18.50
N ASN A 327 28.92 9.63 -17.87
CA ASN A 327 29.08 9.80 -16.43
C ASN A 327 29.35 11.27 -16.04
N VAL A 328 28.76 11.69 -14.91
CA VAL A 328 28.99 13.00 -14.29
C VAL A 328 30.22 12.92 -13.37
N PRO A 329 31.21 13.82 -13.49
CA PRO A 329 32.36 13.86 -12.60
C PRO A 329 31.97 14.00 -11.12
N ILE A 330 32.82 13.53 -10.22
CA ILE A 330 32.67 13.74 -8.77
C ILE A 330 33.28 15.07 -8.31
N GLY A 331 33.98 15.76 -9.21
CA GLY A 331 34.37 17.16 -9.07
C GLY A 331 35.64 17.35 -8.25
N ARG A 332 35.63 18.28 -7.29
CA ARG A 332 36.83 18.71 -6.56
C ARG A 332 36.65 18.51 -5.05
N PRO A 333 37.76 18.35 -4.30
CA PRO A 333 37.70 18.25 -2.85
C PRO A 333 37.06 19.46 -2.18
N ILE A 334 36.37 19.21 -1.07
CA ILE A 334 35.86 20.24 -0.16
C ILE A 334 37.00 20.88 0.66
N THR A 335 36.69 21.89 1.47
CA THR A 335 37.70 22.55 2.32
C THR A 335 38.32 21.56 3.31
N ASN A 336 39.63 21.72 3.52
CA ASN A 336 40.47 20.88 4.37
C ASN A 336 40.50 19.39 4.00
N THR A 337 40.09 19.04 2.78
CA THR A 337 40.16 17.69 2.21
C THR A 337 41.19 17.64 1.10
N GLU A 338 41.95 16.55 1.05
CA GLU A 338 42.98 16.32 0.04
C GLU A 338 42.66 15.02 -0.70
N ILE A 339 42.80 15.02 -2.02
CA ILE A 339 42.55 13.83 -2.85
C ILE A 339 43.82 13.48 -3.62
N TYR A 340 44.18 12.20 -3.58
CA TYR A 340 45.33 11.67 -4.30
C TYR A 340 44.89 10.51 -5.18
N ILE A 341 45.26 10.56 -6.46
CA ILE A 341 45.08 9.43 -7.38
C ILE A 341 46.44 8.75 -7.51
N LEU A 342 46.56 7.56 -6.93
CA LEU A 342 47.83 6.87 -6.75
C LEU A 342 47.87 5.56 -7.54
N ASP A 343 49.05 5.17 -7.98
CA ASP A 343 49.31 3.83 -8.49
C ASP A 343 49.53 2.81 -7.36
N GLN A 344 49.79 1.56 -7.74
CA GLN A 344 50.04 0.45 -6.79
C GLN A 344 51.29 0.64 -5.91
N TYR A 345 52.18 1.58 -6.25
CA TYR A 345 53.39 1.91 -5.49
C TYR A 345 53.23 3.19 -4.67
N LEU A 346 51.99 3.64 -4.48
CA LEU A 346 51.64 4.89 -3.80
C LEU A 346 52.30 6.12 -4.45
N GLN A 347 52.52 6.10 -5.77
CA GLN A 347 52.99 7.26 -6.52
C GLN A 347 51.84 8.00 -7.20
N PRO A 348 51.82 9.35 -7.18
CA PRO A 348 50.82 10.13 -7.90
C PRO A 348 50.78 9.82 -9.40
N THR A 349 49.60 9.54 -9.94
CA THR A 349 49.43 9.33 -11.38
C THR A 349 49.42 10.68 -12.15
N PRO A 350 49.85 10.70 -13.42
CA PRO A 350 49.68 11.86 -14.29
C PRO A 350 48.20 12.19 -14.54
N ILE A 351 47.92 13.44 -14.97
CA ILE A 351 46.56 13.85 -15.37
C ILE A 351 46.03 12.93 -16.49
N GLY A 352 44.77 12.53 -16.37
CA GLY A 352 44.10 11.61 -17.31
C GLY A 352 44.39 10.13 -17.10
N VAL A 353 45.38 9.78 -16.26
CA VAL A 353 45.76 8.38 -15.99
C VAL A 353 44.96 7.83 -14.79
N PRO A 354 44.20 6.73 -14.97
CA PRO A 354 43.49 6.07 -13.87
C PRO A 354 44.44 5.61 -12.76
N GLY A 355 44.01 5.79 -11.52
CA GLY A 355 44.64 5.25 -10.32
C GLY A 355 43.63 5.10 -9.20
N GLU A 356 44.05 4.52 -8.08
CA GLU A 356 43.21 4.38 -6.91
C GLU A 356 43.08 5.72 -6.16
N LEU A 357 41.88 6.05 -5.70
CA LEU A 357 41.57 7.28 -4.99
C LEU A 357 41.89 7.13 -3.49
N TYR A 358 42.65 8.08 -2.96
CA TYR A 358 42.98 8.20 -1.54
C TYR A 358 42.53 9.57 -1.02
N ILE A 359 42.00 9.59 0.20
CA ILE A 359 41.44 10.80 0.81
C ILE A 359 42.22 11.14 2.08
N GLY A 360 42.75 12.37 2.16
CA GLY A 360 43.38 12.93 3.34
C GLY A 360 42.61 14.13 3.88
N GLY A 361 43.05 14.63 5.04
CA GLY A 361 42.53 15.87 5.62
C GLY A 361 41.62 15.66 6.83
N LEU A 362 40.86 16.69 7.19
CA LEU A 362 40.15 16.74 8.48
C LEU A 362 38.93 15.81 8.56
N GLY A 363 38.35 15.44 7.41
CA GLY A 363 37.21 14.52 7.35
C GLY A 363 37.57 13.06 7.63
N VAL A 364 38.85 12.68 7.62
CA VAL A 364 39.28 11.28 7.81
C VAL A 364 38.89 10.78 9.21
N ALA A 365 38.11 9.71 9.25
CA ALA A 365 37.61 9.08 10.47
C ALA A 365 38.75 8.60 11.39
N ARG A 366 38.43 8.37 12.66
CA ARG A 366 39.39 7.79 13.61
C ARG A 366 39.77 6.36 13.18
N GLY A 367 38.82 5.61 12.63
CA GLY A 367 38.99 4.25 12.17
C GLY A 367 37.70 3.45 12.30
N TYR A 368 37.83 2.14 12.44
CA TYR A 368 36.72 1.23 12.72
C TYR A 368 36.76 0.77 14.17
N PHE A 369 35.60 0.75 14.84
CA PHE A 369 35.47 0.28 16.21
C PHE A 369 35.88 -1.19 16.29
N ASN A 370 36.68 -1.54 17.31
CA ASN A 370 37.16 -2.89 17.58
C ASN A 370 37.84 -3.62 16.39
N ARG A 371 38.35 -2.88 15.39
CA ARG A 371 38.96 -3.42 14.16
C ARG A 371 40.27 -2.72 13.81
N PRO A 372 41.32 -2.85 14.66
CA PRO A 372 42.62 -2.20 14.44
C PRO A 372 43.34 -2.74 13.19
N ASP A 373 43.13 -4.02 12.86
CA ASP A 373 43.58 -4.69 11.64
C ASP A 373 43.11 -3.95 10.38
N LEU A 374 41.79 -3.78 10.27
CA LEU A 374 41.16 -3.16 9.12
C LEU A 374 41.43 -1.65 9.09
N THR A 375 41.57 -1.04 10.26
CA THR A 375 41.95 0.37 10.37
C THR A 375 43.35 0.60 9.85
N ALA A 376 44.33 -0.24 10.19
CA ALA A 376 45.69 -0.12 9.66
C ALA A 376 45.75 -0.38 8.14
N GLU A 377 44.92 -1.29 7.62
CA GLU A 377 44.83 -1.57 6.19
C GLU A 377 44.26 -0.38 5.39
N ARG A 378 43.22 0.27 5.91
CA ARG A 378 42.48 1.31 5.17
C ARG A 378 42.90 2.74 5.50
N PHE A 379 43.41 3.02 6.69
CA PHE A 379 43.85 4.35 7.13
C PHE A 379 45.37 4.38 7.24
N ILE A 380 46.02 4.47 6.08
CA ILE A 380 47.49 4.37 5.97
C ILE A 380 48.17 5.69 6.36
N PRO A 381 49.46 5.67 6.76
CA PRO A 381 50.23 6.89 6.97
C PRO A 381 50.22 7.78 5.72
N HIS A 382 50.11 9.09 5.91
CA HIS A 382 50.04 10.04 4.80
C HIS A 382 51.45 10.40 4.28
N PRO A 383 51.88 9.90 3.09
CA PRO A 383 53.28 10.05 2.65
C PRO A 383 53.60 11.41 2.05
N PHE A 384 52.59 12.27 1.84
CA PHE A 384 52.74 13.57 1.17
C PHE A 384 52.39 14.76 2.07
N THR A 385 52.08 14.53 3.35
CA THR A 385 51.60 15.59 4.23
C THR A 385 52.64 16.69 4.38
N ARG A 386 52.21 17.95 4.21
CA ARG A 386 53.01 19.15 4.43
C ARG A 386 52.55 19.95 5.65
N ARG A 387 51.49 19.47 6.34
CA ARG A 387 50.85 20.14 7.47
C ARG A 387 51.44 19.66 8.80
N GLN A 388 51.24 20.43 9.87
CA GLN A 388 51.47 19.89 11.21
C GLN A 388 50.49 18.73 11.44
N PRO A 389 50.98 17.54 11.82
CA PRO A 389 50.15 16.34 11.88
C PRO A 389 49.17 16.41 13.05
N THR A 390 47.88 16.23 12.77
CA THR A 390 46.87 15.77 13.73
C THR A 390 46.62 14.27 13.51
N PRO A 391 45.97 13.54 14.43
CA PRO A 391 45.63 12.13 14.20
C PRO A 391 44.76 11.87 12.95
N SER A 392 43.98 12.86 12.50
CA SER A 392 43.20 12.81 11.26
C SER A 392 43.99 13.27 10.02
N SER A 393 44.79 14.35 10.10
CA SER A 393 45.54 14.88 8.95
C SER A 393 46.84 14.13 8.63
N SER A 394 47.23 13.17 9.48
CA SER A 394 48.43 12.33 9.32
C SER A 394 48.17 11.02 8.56
N ARG A 395 46.92 10.75 8.15
CA ARG A 395 46.54 9.50 7.47
C ARG A 395 45.79 9.76 6.16
N LEU A 396 45.93 8.83 5.22
CA LEU A 396 45.09 8.72 4.04
C LEU A 396 44.13 7.55 4.22
N TYR A 397 42.85 7.76 3.92
CA TYR A 397 41.88 6.70 3.74
C TYR A 397 41.96 6.16 2.31
N LYS A 398 42.21 4.86 2.19
CA LYS A 398 42.23 4.08 0.94
C LYS A 398 40.81 3.67 0.58
N THR A 399 40.25 4.24 -0.48
CA THR A 399 38.80 4.10 -0.76
C THR A 399 38.43 2.80 -1.46
N GLY A 400 39.35 2.22 -2.23
CA GLY A 400 39.07 1.13 -3.18
C GLY A 400 38.31 1.58 -4.44
N ASP A 401 38.27 2.89 -4.71
CA ASP A 401 37.67 3.47 -5.92
C ASP A 401 38.75 3.81 -6.95
N LEU A 402 38.48 3.51 -8.23
CA LEU A 402 39.30 3.93 -9.36
C LEU A 402 38.81 5.30 -9.85
N ALA A 403 39.73 6.23 -10.05
CA ALA A 403 39.40 7.56 -10.56
C ALA A 403 40.57 8.14 -11.36
N ARG A 404 40.33 9.28 -12.03
CA ARG A 404 41.38 10.07 -12.66
C ARG A 404 41.09 11.55 -12.56
N TYR A 405 42.15 12.35 -12.55
CA TYR A 405 42.02 13.79 -12.76
C TYR A 405 41.80 14.11 -14.24
N LEU A 406 40.90 15.05 -14.50
CA LEU A 406 40.76 15.72 -15.78
C LEU A 406 41.70 16.93 -15.87
N SER A 407 41.87 17.47 -17.07
CA SER A 407 42.80 18.59 -17.33
C SER A 407 42.46 19.86 -16.57
N ASP A 408 41.19 20.03 -16.21
CA ASP A 408 40.70 21.16 -15.42
C ASP A 408 40.78 20.91 -13.90
N GLY A 409 41.29 19.76 -13.45
CA GLY A 409 41.40 19.41 -12.04
C GLY A 409 40.13 18.87 -11.40
N THR A 410 39.05 18.68 -12.16
CA THR A 410 37.92 17.85 -11.71
C THR A 410 38.30 16.38 -11.74
N ILE A 411 37.62 15.57 -10.92
CA ILE A 411 37.89 14.14 -10.78
C ILE A 411 36.74 13.35 -11.41
N GLU A 412 37.09 12.43 -12.29
CA GLU A 412 36.17 11.46 -12.88
C GLU A 412 36.27 10.13 -12.13
N TYR A 413 35.13 9.61 -11.69
CA TYR A 413 35.01 8.29 -11.07
C TYR A 413 34.88 7.21 -12.15
N LEU A 414 35.66 6.14 -12.04
CA LEU A 414 35.79 5.08 -13.04
C LEU A 414 35.31 3.71 -12.54
N GLY A 415 34.69 3.65 -11.36
CA GLY A 415 34.24 2.41 -10.74
C GLY A 415 35.11 1.99 -9.56
N ARG A 416 34.92 0.76 -9.09
CA ARG A 416 35.68 0.18 -7.98
C ARG A 416 36.76 -0.76 -8.47
N ILE A 417 37.88 -0.79 -7.74
CA ILE A 417 38.93 -1.81 -7.94
C ILE A 417 38.60 -3.10 -7.20
N ASP A 418 37.76 -3.03 -6.17
CA ASP A 418 37.31 -4.16 -5.38
C ASP A 418 35.86 -4.57 -5.73
N ASN A 419 35.34 -5.54 -4.98
CA ASN A 419 34.00 -6.10 -5.19
C ASN A 419 32.90 -5.35 -4.40
N GLN A 420 33.15 -4.14 -3.91
CA GLN A 420 32.07 -3.36 -3.30
C GLN A 420 31.22 -2.73 -4.39
N VAL A 421 29.95 -2.52 -4.07
CA VAL A 421 28.97 -1.93 -4.99
C VAL A 421 28.12 -0.92 -4.24
N LYS A 422 27.51 -0.01 -5.00
CA LYS A 422 26.54 0.96 -4.49
C LYS A 422 25.17 0.59 -5.05
N ILE A 423 24.23 0.22 -4.18
CA ILE A 423 22.87 -0.20 -4.56
C ILE A 423 21.87 0.61 -3.76
N ARG A 424 20.99 1.35 -4.43
CA ARG A 424 20.00 2.26 -3.82
C ARG A 424 20.65 3.26 -2.84
N GLY A 425 21.86 3.70 -3.15
CA GLY A 425 22.68 4.58 -2.31
C GLY A 425 23.42 3.89 -1.17
N PHE A 426 23.23 2.58 -0.97
CA PHE A 426 23.90 1.82 0.08
C PHE A 426 25.24 1.29 -0.39
N ARG A 427 26.28 1.48 0.43
CA ARG A 427 27.58 0.82 0.23
C ARG A 427 27.45 -0.64 0.68
N VAL A 428 27.45 -1.55 -0.28
CA VAL A 428 27.25 -2.98 -0.07
C VAL A 428 28.53 -3.72 -0.41
N GLU A 429 29.05 -4.46 0.56
CA GLU A 429 30.15 -5.41 0.38
C GLU A 429 29.55 -6.74 -0.07
N LEU A 430 29.79 -7.13 -1.33
CA LEU A 430 29.30 -8.40 -1.86
C LEU A 430 29.81 -9.59 -1.04
N GLY A 431 31.02 -9.48 -0.47
CA GLY A 431 31.58 -10.47 0.44
C GLY A 431 30.77 -10.68 1.72
N GLU A 432 30.00 -9.69 2.20
CA GLU A 432 29.11 -9.86 3.35
C GLU A 432 27.95 -10.80 3.03
N ILE A 433 27.35 -10.59 1.86
CA ILE A 433 26.28 -11.43 1.33
C ILE A 433 26.79 -12.85 1.09
N GLU A 434 27.95 -12.98 0.44
CA GLU A 434 28.61 -14.27 0.21
C GLU A 434 28.96 -14.97 1.53
N GLY A 435 29.42 -14.22 2.53
CA GLY A 435 29.78 -14.72 3.86
C GLY A 435 28.56 -15.25 4.62
N ILE A 436 27.45 -14.51 4.60
CA ILE A 436 26.18 -14.98 5.16
C ILE A 436 25.72 -16.22 4.41
N LEU A 437 25.67 -16.21 3.07
CA LEU A 437 25.24 -17.39 2.30
C LEU A 437 26.07 -18.64 2.62
N ARG A 438 27.39 -18.52 2.78
CA ARG A 438 28.27 -19.63 3.18
C ARG A 438 28.06 -20.13 4.62
N GLN A 439 27.33 -19.41 5.48
CA GLN A 439 26.93 -19.92 6.80
C GLN A 439 25.76 -20.90 6.69
N HIS A 440 25.06 -20.96 5.56
CA HIS A 440 23.99 -21.92 5.35
C HIS A 440 24.59 -23.34 5.20
N PRO A 441 24.11 -24.36 5.95
CA PRO A 441 24.75 -25.69 6.00
C PRO A 441 24.89 -26.39 4.64
N GLN A 442 23.99 -26.07 3.71
CA GLN A 442 23.91 -26.69 2.38
C GLN A 442 24.59 -25.87 1.27
N VAL A 443 25.14 -24.68 1.57
CA VAL A 443 25.86 -23.85 0.60
C VAL A 443 27.35 -24.18 0.65
N LYS A 444 27.90 -24.70 -0.45
CA LYS A 444 29.33 -25.01 -0.60
C LYS A 444 30.11 -23.76 -1.01
N GLU A 445 29.60 -23.03 -2.00
CA GLU A 445 30.21 -21.79 -2.48
C GLU A 445 29.13 -20.76 -2.83
N ALA A 446 29.42 -19.47 -2.64
CA ALA A 446 28.52 -18.38 -2.98
C ALA A 446 29.30 -17.17 -3.54
N ILE A 447 28.76 -16.53 -4.57
CA ILE A 447 29.27 -15.30 -5.18
C ILE A 447 28.11 -14.33 -5.35
N ALA A 448 28.22 -13.12 -4.82
CA ALA A 448 27.29 -12.05 -5.13
C ALA A 448 27.89 -11.13 -6.19
N VAL A 449 27.07 -10.63 -7.11
CA VAL A 449 27.42 -9.64 -8.15
C VAL A 449 26.29 -8.66 -8.36
N VAL A 450 26.57 -7.53 -9.01
CA VAL A 450 25.55 -6.61 -9.52
C VAL A 450 25.46 -6.74 -11.02
N GLN A 451 24.24 -6.87 -11.53
CA GLN A 451 23.95 -6.90 -12.96
C GLN A 451 22.82 -5.92 -13.29
N GLU A 452 22.87 -5.34 -14.48
CA GLU A 452 21.82 -4.45 -14.97
C GLU A 452 20.65 -5.26 -15.53
N ASP A 453 19.42 -4.90 -15.14
CA ASP A 453 18.21 -5.47 -15.74
C ASP A 453 17.92 -4.89 -17.14
N ASN A 454 16.85 -5.36 -17.79
CA ASN A 454 16.49 -4.92 -19.14
C ASN A 454 16.24 -3.39 -19.26
N ASN A 455 15.99 -2.72 -18.13
CA ASN A 455 15.83 -1.27 -18.04
C ASN A 455 17.12 -0.56 -17.58
N LYS A 456 18.25 -1.26 -17.57
CA LYS A 456 19.56 -0.80 -17.08
C LYS A 456 19.60 -0.45 -15.59
N ILE A 457 18.72 -1.03 -14.78
CA ILE A 457 18.72 -0.81 -13.33
C ILE A 457 19.66 -1.84 -12.68
N PRO A 458 20.65 -1.44 -11.86
CA PRO A 458 21.52 -2.38 -11.17
C PRO A 458 20.75 -3.20 -10.13
N ARG A 459 20.91 -4.52 -10.18
CA ARG A 459 20.26 -5.52 -9.34
C ARG A 459 21.30 -6.44 -8.72
N LEU A 460 21.10 -6.80 -7.45
CA LEU A 460 21.95 -7.76 -6.74
C LEU A 460 21.57 -9.19 -7.13
N VAL A 461 22.53 -9.98 -7.59
CA VAL A 461 22.37 -11.38 -8.00
C VAL A 461 23.36 -12.24 -7.21
N ALA A 462 22.90 -13.34 -6.62
CA ALA A 462 23.73 -14.31 -5.92
C ALA A 462 23.81 -15.62 -6.71
N TYR A 463 25.01 -16.03 -7.08
CA TYR A 463 25.30 -17.34 -7.62
C TYR A 463 25.69 -18.27 -6.48
N VAL A 464 25.12 -19.46 -6.43
CA VAL A 464 25.32 -20.40 -5.31
C VAL A 464 25.59 -21.81 -5.84
N VAL A 465 26.58 -22.48 -5.26
CA VAL A 465 26.77 -23.92 -5.38
C VAL A 465 26.21 -24.51 -4.10
N ALA A 466 24.97 -24.96 -4.12
CA ALA A 466 24.24 -25.38 -2.93
C ALA A 466 23.29 -26.56 -3.23
N GLU A 467 23.08 -27.41 -2.24
CA GLU A 467 22.03 -28.45 -2.22
C GLU A 467 20.85 -27.95 -1.36
N SER A 468 20.38 -26.73 -1.63
CA SER A 468 19.33 -26.01 -0.90
C SER A 468 18.44 -25.27 -1.89
N GLU A 469 17.16 -25.14 -1.55
CA GLU A 469 16.18 -24.39 -2.36
C GLU A 469 16.48 -22.88 -2.29
N ILE A 470 16.27 -22.16 -3.40
CA ILE A 470 16.56 -20.72 -3.50
C ILE A 470 15.81 -19.91 -2.43
N GLU A 471 14.58 -20.32 -2.12
CA GLU A 471 13.69 -19.69 -1.15
C GLU A 471 14.23 -19.82 0.28
N GLU A 472 14.87 -20.94 0.61
CA GLU A 472 15.55 -21.15 1.89
C GLU A 472 16.76 -20.21 2.01
N LEU A 473 17.55 -20.06 0.94
CA LEU A 473 18.69 -19.14 0.88
C LEU A 473 18.24 -17.67 0.94
N ARG A 474 17.11 -17.33 0.31
CA ARG A 474 16.49 -16.00 0.35
C ARG A 474 15.97 -15.68 1.74
N GLN A 475 15.28 -16.61 2.39
CA GLN A 475 14.80 -16.44 3.75
C GLN A 475 15.98 -16.30 4.72
N PHE A 476 16.96 -17.21 4.66
CA PHE A 476 18.15 -17.19 5.50
C PHE A 476 18.97 -15.91 5.36
N THR A 477 19.06 -15.35 4.15
CA THR A 477 19.69 -14.04 3.94
C THR A 477 18.81 -12.90 4.46
N SER A 478 17.50 -12.94 4.26
CA SER A 478 16.56 -11.91 4.77
C SER A 478 16.51 -11.85 6.30
N ASP A 479 16.69 -12.98 6.99
CA ASP A 479 16.71 -13.04 8.45
C ASP A 479 17.96 -12.39 9.06
N LYS A 480 19.03 -12.21 8.26
CA LYS A 480 20.37 -11.79 8.74
C LYS A 480 20.87 -10.50 8.10
N LEU A 481 20.33 -10.13 6.94
CA LEU A 481 20.76 -8.98 6.16
C LEU A 481 19.61 -7.97 6.05
N PRO A 482 19.91 -6.66 6.02
CA PRO A 482 18.92 -5.65 5.67
C PRO A 482 18.35 -5.91 4.27
N GLY A 483 17.10 -5.53 4.03
CA GLY A 483 16.41 -5.81 2.77
C GLY A 483 17.15 -5.34 1.50
N TYR A 484 17.93 -4.25 1.58
CA TYR A 484 18.73 -3.76 0.45
C TYR A 484 19.97 -4.61 0.13
N MET A 485 20.41 -5.48 1.05
CA MET A 485 21.51 -6.43 0.86
C MET A 485 21.02 -7.83 0.47
N VAL A 486 19.71 -8.09 0.49
CA VAL A 486 19.14 -9.37 0.06
C VAL A 486 19.18 -9.45 -1.48
N PRO A 487 19.83 -10.46 -2.08
CA PRO A 487 19.86 -10.63 -3.52
C PRO A 487 18.46 -10.69 -4.14
N THR A 488 18.26 -9.90 -5.19
CA THR A 488 17.00 -9.89 -5.94
C THR A 488 16.81 -11.16 -6.79
N LEU A 489 17.90 -11.88 -7.08
CA LEU A 489 17.92 -13.14 -7.81
C LEU A 489 18.98 -14.06 -7.22
N PHE A 490 18.67 -15.35 -7.13
CA PHE A 490 19.62 -16.41 -6.81
C PHE A 490 19.73 -17.35 -8.02
N LEU A 491 20.94 -17.79 -8.36
CA LEU A 491 21.20 -18.68 -9.49
C LEU A 491 22.06 -19.85 -9.02
N THR A 492 21.48 -21.04 -9.00
CA THR A 492 22.19 -22.26 -8.63
C THR A 492 23.13 -22.69 -9.75
N MET A 493 24.35 -23.08 -9.39
CA MET A 493 25.37 -23.57 -10.32
C MET A 493 25.94 -24.89 -9.82
N ASP A 494 26.22 -25.82 -10.73
CA ASP A 494 26.91 -27.08 -10.40
C ASP A 494 28.35 -26.82 -9.93
N SER A 495 29.00 -25.82 -10.51
CA SER A 495 30.32 -25.32 -10.12
C SER A 495 30.57 -23.93 -10.69
N PHE A 496 31.48 -23.16 -10.08
CA PHE A 496 31.84 -21.85 -10.62
C PHE A 496 32.92 -21.93 -11.70
N PRO A 497 32.83 -21.11 -12.76
CA PRO A 497 33.88 -21.04 -13.78
C PRO A 497 35.18 -20.53 -13.13
N LEU A 498 36.29 -21.21 -13.38
CA LEU A 498 37.62 -20.83 -12.86
C LEU A 498 38.49 -20.17 -13.95
N THR A 499 39.44 -19.36 -13.51
CA THR A 499 40.55 -18.80 -14.29
C THR A 499 41.62 -19.87 -14.48
N VAL A 500 42.56 -19.65 -15.41
CA VAL A 500 43.75 -20.50 -15.60
C VAL A 500 44.61 -20.67 -14.33
N ASN A 501 44.44 -19.77 -13.34
CA ASN A 501 45.13 -19.82 -12.05
C ASN A 501 44.27 -20.42 -10.92
N GLY A 502 43.13 -21.06 -11.25
CA GLY A 502 42.25 -21.71 -10.27
C GLY A 502 41.38 -20.77 -9.43
N LYS A 503 41.39 -19.45 -9.69
CA LYS A 503 40.48 -18.48 -9.03
C LYS A 503 39.14 -18.39 -9.76
N ILE A 504 38.04 -18.15 -9.06
CA ILE A 504 36.71 -17.92 -9.62
C ILE A 504 36.72 -16.78 -10.66
N HIS A 505 36.21 -17.07 -11.86
CA HIS A 505 36.16 -16.19 -13.00
C HIS A 505 34.82 -15.45 -13.09
N ARG A 506 34.59 -14.47 -12.19
CA ARG A 506 33.33 -13.71 -12.06
C ARG A 506 32.77 -13.16 -13.39
N LYS A 507 33.62 -12.69 -14.30
CA LYS A 507 33.22 -12.19 -15.64
C LYS A 507 32.65 -13.25 -16.59
N LYS A 508 32.78 -14.53 -16.26
CA LYS A 508 32.24 -15.67 -17.02
C LYS A 508 31.00 -16.27 -16.35
N LEU A 509 30.51 -15.67 -15.26
CA LEU A 509 29.21 -16.04 -14.70
C LEU A 509 28.13 -15.75 -15.75
N PRO A 510 27.12 -16.63 -15.90
CA PRO A 510 26.08 -16.46 -16.90
C PRO A 510 25.26 -15.19 -16.62
N VAL A 511 24.96 -14.41 -17.65
CA VAL A 511 24.14 -13.19 -17.50
C VAL A 511 22.73 -13.57 -17.04
N ALA A 512 22.22 -12.91 -16.02
CA ALA A 512 20.87 -13.10 -15.52
C ALA A 512 19.84 -12.59 -16.54
N ASP A 513 18.89 -13.44 -16.93
CA ASP A 513 17.78 -13.04 -17.80
C ASP A 513 16.68 -12.36 -16.97
N PHE A 514 16.65 -11.03 -17.00
CA PHE A 514 15.62 -10.24 -16.31
C PHE A 514 14.30 -10.13 -17.09
N SER A 515 14.28 -10.46 -18.40
CA SER A 515 13.07 -10.54 -19.25
C SER A 515 12.18 -11.70 -18.87
N GLN A 516 12.79 -12.75 -18.32
CA GLN A 516 12.04 -13.83 -17.72
C GLN A 516 11.13 -13.34 -16.59
N ARG A 517 11.31 -12.18 -15.96
CA ARG A 517 10.31 -11.65 -15.00
C ARG A 517 8.90 -11.42 -15.57
N ASN A 518 8.74 -11.22 -16.88
CA ASN A 518 7.42 -10.99 -17.51
C ASN A 518 6.88 -12.19 -18.31
N VAL A 519 7.65 -13.26 -18.51
CA VAL A 519 7.20 -14.48 -19.22
C VAL A 519 7.55 -15.78 -18.46
N LYS A 520 8.21 -15.63 -17.32
CA LYS A 520 8.37 -16.58 -16.21
C LYS A 520 8.42 -15.73 -14.93
N LYS A 521 7.27 -15.21 -14.50
CA LYS A 521 7.12 -14.96 -13.07
C LYS A 521 7.51 -16.31 -12.43
N GLU A 522 8.66 -16.39 -11.76
CA GLU A 522 8.73 -17.30 -10.63
C GLU A 522 7.68 -16.72 -9.68
N LEU A 523 6.43 -17.17 -9.86
CA LEU A 523 5.54 -17.51 -8.77
C LEU A 523 6.44 -17.88 -7.60
N ILE A 524 6.76 -16.92 -6.73
CA ILE A 524 7.45 -17.24 -5.49
C ILE A 524 6.44 -18.14 -4.80
N ALA A 525 6.71 -19.43 -4.86
CA ALA A 525 5.87 -20.44 -4.28
C ALA A 525 5.83 -20.13 -2.79
N SER A 526 4.67 -20.35 -2.25
CA SER A 526 4.43 -20.08 -0.86
C SER A 526 5.43 -20.79 0.04
N ARG A 527 6.00 -20.04 0.98
CA ARG A 527 7.10 -20.52 1.84
C ARG A 527 6.59 -21.15 3.12
N THR A 528 5.41 -20.72 3.56
CA THR A 528 4.72 -21.28 4.72
C THR A 528 3.42 -21.96 4.28
N GLN A 529 2.93 -22.90 5.09
CA GLN A 529 1.63 -23.52 4.86
C GLN A 529 0.49 -22.47 4.78
N GLN A 530 0.66 -21.34 5.48
CA GLN A 530 -0.29 -20.23 5.42
C GLN A 530 -0.21 -19.47 4.09
N GLU A 531 1.00 -19.17 3.63
CA GLU A 531 1.22 -18.58 2.30
C GLU A 531 0.71 -19.55 1.21
N GLU A 532 0.82 -20.87 1.39
CA GLU A 532 0.50 -21.88 0.36
C GLU A 532 -0.98 -21.94 0.15
N ALA A 533 -1.71 -22.04 1.26
CA ALA A 533 -3.13 -21.96 1.23
C ALA A 533 -3.59 -20.59 0.69
N LEU A 534 -3.00 -19.46 1.12
CA LEU A 534 -3.39 -18.13 0.62
C LEU A 534 -3.09 -17.93 -0.86
N THR A 535 -1.97 -18.41 -1.39
CA THR A 535 -1.64 -18.32 -2.81
C THR A 535 -2.60 -19.14 -3.65
N GLU A 536 -2.92 -20.37 -3.24
CA GLU A 536 -3.90 -21.21 -3.92
C GLU A 536 -5.28 -20.53 -3.93
N ILE A 537 -5.69 -20.01 -2.78
CA ILE A 537 -6.92 -19.23 -2.61
C ILE A 537 -6.94 -18.02 -3.55
N TRP A 538 -5.87 -17.24 -3.61
CA TRP A 538 -5.81 -16.05 -4.46
C TRP A 538 -5.79 -16.41 -5.94
N ARG A 539 -5.08 -17.48 -6.35
CA ARG A 539 -5.07 -17.95 -7.74
C ARG A 539 -6.48 -18.28 -8.22
N ASP A 540 -7.21 -19.02 -7.39
CA ASP A 540 -8.56 -19.44 -7.71
C ASP A 540 -9.56 -18.28 -7.70
N VAL A 541 -9.47 -17.40 -6.69
CA VAL A 541 -10.40 -16.27 -6.55
C VAL A 541 -10.14 -15.19 -7.61
N LEU A 542 -8.87 -14.89 -7.90
CA LEU A 542 -8.50 -13.88 -8.89
C LEU A 542 -8.55 -14.43 -10.33
N GLY A 543 -8.71 -15.74 -10.51
CA GLY A 543 -8.73 -16.39 -11.83
C GLY A 543 -7.39 -16.28 -12.55
N LYS A 544 -6.27 -16.23 -11.81
CA LYS A 544 -4.93 -16.10 -12.37
C LYS A 544 -4.14 -17.37 -12.10
N MET A 545 -3.57 -17.96 -13.16
CA MET A 545 -2.69 -19.12 -13.04
C MET A 545 -1.37 -18.79 -12.34
N GLU A 546 -1.00 -17.51 -12.23
CA GLU A 546 0.24 -17.08 -11.59
C GLU A 546 -0.03 -15.92 -10.61
N VAL A 547 -0.03 -16.21 -9.30
CA VAL A 547 -0.09 -15.23 -8.20
C VAL A 547 1.12 -15.43 -7.29
N GLY A 548 2.03 -14.47 -7.27
CA GLY A 548 3.19 -14.49 -6.37
C GLY A 548 2.84 -13.92 -4.99
N ILE A 549 3.54 -14.36 -3.95
CA ILE A 549 3.23 -13.95 -2.57
C ILE A 549 3.38 -12.44 -2.29
N TYR A 550 4.09 -11.69 -3.14
CA TYR A 550 4.25 -10.23 -3.05
C TYR A 550 3.42 -9.46 -4.08
N ASP A 551 2.61 -10.14 -4.88
CA ASP A 551 1.71 -9.45 -5.78
C ASP A 551 0.64 -8.69 -4.97
N ASN A 552 0.41 -7.43 -5.30
CA ASN A 552 -0.60 -6.62 -4.63
C ASN A 552 -2.02 -7.05 -5.04
N PHE A 553 -2.89 -7.29 -4.06
CA PHE A 553 -4.27 -7.74 -4.23
C PHE A 553 -5.07 -6.85 -5.19
N PHE A 554 -5.00 -5.52 -5.01
CA PHE A 554 -5.78 -4.57 -5.79
C PHE A 554 -5.21 -4.38 -7.20
N GLU A 555 -3.89 -4.40 -7.35
CA GLU A 555 -3.24 -4.35 -8.67
C GLU A 555 -3.51 -5.62 -9.49
N LEU A 556 -3.73 -6.77 -8.83
CA LEU A 556 -4.16 -7.98 -9.50
C LEU A 556 -5.63 -7.95 -9.95
N GLY A 557 -6.35 -6.85 -9.70
CA GLY A 557 -7.77 -6.70 -10.00
C GLY A 557 -8.66 -7.26 -8.90
N GLY A 558 -8.19 -7.23 -7.65
CA GLY A 558 -8.96 -7.53 -6.45
C GLY A 558 -9.88 -6.37 -6.06
N ASP A 559 -11.09 -6.69 -5.60
CA ASP A 559 -12.07 -5.74 -5.06
C ASP A 559 -12.60 -6.23 -3.70
N SER A 560 -13.50 -5.48 -3.07
CA SER A 560 -14.09 -5.85 -1.78
C SER A 560 -14.81 -7.20 -1.79
N ILE A 561 -15.39 -7.61 -2.93
CA ILE A 561 -16.10 -8.89 -3.05
C ILE A 561 -15.08 -10.04 -3.17
N LEU A 562 -14.06 -9.90 -4.01
CA LEU A 562 -12.97 -10.85 -4.13
C LEU A 562 -12.19 -10.98 -2.81
N GLY A 563 -12.07 -9.89 -2.06
CA GLY A 563 -11.42 -9.89 -0.76
C GLY A 563 -12.17 -10.72 0.27
N LEU A 564 -13.52 -10.59 0.31
CA LEU A 564 -14.36 -11.46 1.13
C LEU A 564 -14.23 -12.93 0.75
N GLN A 565 -14.05 -13.26 -0.54
CA GLN A 565 -13.85 -14.63 -1.00
C GLN A 565 -12.50 -15.21 -0.56
N ILE A 566 -11.43 -14.41 -0.63
CA ILE A 566 -10.11 -14.80 -0.11
C ILE A 566 -10.19 -15.11 1.37
N ILE A 567 -10.81 -14.21 2.14
CA ILE A 567 -10.98 -14.37 3.59
C ILE A 567 -11.81 -15.60 3.91
N ALA A 568 -12.90 -15.82 3.17
CA ALA A 568 -13.73 -17.01 3.28
C ALA A 568 -12.93 -18.31 3.15
N ARG A 569 -12.15 -18.42 2.07
CA ARG A 569 -11.39 -19.64 1.82
C ARG A 569 -10.21 -19.78 2.78
N ALA A 570 -9.59 -18.67 3.18
CA ALA A 570 -8.50 -18.67 4.17
C ALA A 570 -8.99 -19.20 5.51
N ASN A 571 -10.18 -18.78 5.93
CA ASN A 571 -10.81 -19.28 7.15
C ASN A 571 -11.11 -20.79 7.11
N GLN A 572 -11.46 -21.36 5.94
CA GLN A 572 -11.73 -22.80 5.79
C GLN A 572 -10.49 -23.66 6.04
N VAL A 573 -9.32 -23.15 5.63
CA VAL A 573 -8.02 -23.82 5.82
C VAL A 573 -7.39 -23.48 7.17
N GLY A 574 -8.12 -22.78 8.05
CA GLY A 574 -7.70 -22.47 9.42
C GLY A 574 -6.94 -21.15 9.58
N LEU A 575 -6.90 -20.29 8.56
CA LEU A 575 -6.25 -18.98 8.59
C LEU A 575 -7.29 -17.90 8.91
N GLN A 576 -7.30 -17.42 10.16
CA GLN A 576 -8.21 -16.36 10.57
C GLN A 576 -7.71 -15.01 10.06
N LEU A 577 -8.51 -14.43 9.16
CA LEU A 577 -8.28 -13.14 8.53
C LEU A 577 -9.56 -12.31 8.53
N THR A 578 -9.40 -10.99 8.68
CA THR A 578 -10.48 -10.00 8.63
C THR A 578 -10.41 -9.19 7.33
N PRO A 579 -11.54 -8.63 6.85
CA PRO A 579 -11.54 -7.68 5.73
C PRO A 579 -10.56 -6.54 5.95
N ARG A 580 -10.49 -6.02 7.17
CA ARG A 580 -9.56 -4.96 7.54
C ARG A 580 -8.10 -5.33 7.29
N GLN A 581 -7.68 -6.54 7.69
CA GLN A 581 -6.31 -7.01 7.49
C GLN A 581 -5.96 -7.12 6.01
N LEU A 582 -6.86 -7.58 5.15
CA LEU A 582 -6.61 -7.64 3.70
C LEU A 582 -6.37 -6.25 3.07
N PHE A 583 -7.08 -5.23 3.54
CA PHE A 583 -6.87 -3.86 3.06
C PHE A 583 -5.58 -3.22 3.59
N GLN A 584 -5.11 -3.64 4.76
CA GLN A 584 -3.88 -3.14 5.39
C GLN A 584 -2.62 -3.88 4.93
N HIS A 585 -2.74 -5.16 4.62
CA HIS A 585 -1.67 -6.09 4.27
C HIS A 585 -1.94 -6.64 2.87
N GLN A 586 -1.50 -5.91 1.85
CA GLN A 586 -2.08 -6.01 0.50
C GLN A 586 -1.42 -7.08 -0.37
N ASN A 587 -0.50 -7.87 0.17
CA ASN A 587 0.09 -9.02 -0.51
C ASN A 587 0.06 -10.26 0.41
N ILE A 588 0.16 -11.45 -0.16
CA ILE A 588 0.03 -12.72 0.58
C ILE A 588 1.09 -12.86 1.68
N ALA A 589 2.31 -12.38 1.48
CA ALA A 589 3.38 -12.45 2.48
C ALA A 589 3.04 -11.61 3.73
N GLU A 590 2.55 -10.38 3.55
CA GLU A 590 2.07 -9.55 4.65
C GLU A 590 0.78 -10.10 5.26
N LEU A 591 -0.12 -10.65 4.45
CA LEU A 591 -1.38 -11.20 4.91
C LEU A 591 -1.17 -12.46 5.76
N ALA A 592 -0.23 -13.31 5.35
CA ALA A 592 0.15 -14.52 6.07
C ALA A 592 0.80 -14.21 7.43
N SER A 593 1.53 -13.09 7.56
CA SER A 593 2.21 -12.71 8.82
C SER A 593 1.24 -12.22 9.90
N VAL A 594 0.07 -11.70 9.51
CA VAL A 594 -1.00 -11.28 10.42
C VAL A 594 -2.14 -12.30 10.54
N ALA A 595 -2.09 -13.38 9.76
CA ALA A 595 -3.05 -14.48 9.85
C ALA A 595 -2.86 -15.20 11.19
N THR A 596 -3.91 -15.24 12.00
CA THR A 596 -3.86 -15.99 13.27
C THR A 596 -4.25 -17.45 13.01
N ILE A 597 -3.42 -18.38 13.51
CA ILE A 597 -3.77 -19.80 13.58
C ILE A 597 -4.60 -19.99 14.85
N ALA A 598 -5.90 -19.74 14.75
CA ALA A 598 -6.82 -20.05 15.84
C ALA A 598 -7.36 -21.48 15.67
N PRO A 599 -7.68 -22.20 16.76
CA PRO A 599 -8.56 -23.35 16.65
C PRO A 599 -9.86 -22.92 15.96
N LYS A 600 -10.33 -23.76 15.03
CA LYS A 600 -11.56 -23.59 14.23
C LYS A 600 -12.60 -22.76 14.97
N ASN A 601 -13.00 -21.62 14.40
CA ASN A 601 -14.18 -20.88 14.86
C ASN A 601 -15.31 -21.88 15.12
N SER A 602 -15.81 -21.88 16.35
CA SER A 602 -16.89 -22.75 16.80
C SER A 602 -18.24 -22.27 16.27
N ALA A 603 -18.36 -22.05 14.96
CA ALA A 603 -19.65 -21.80 14.32
C ALA A 603 -20.50 -23.07 14.40
N GLU A 604 -21.82 -22.92 14.50
CA GLU A 604 -22.73 -24.05 14.58
C GLU A 604 -22.61 -24.93 13.31
N GLN A 605 -22.08 -26.15 13.45
CA GLN A 605 -21.90 -27.06 12.30
C GLN A 605 -23.14 -27.93 12.04
N GLY A 606 -24.01 -28.08 13.04
CA GLY A 606 -25.22 -28.89 12.95
C GLY A 606 -26.31 -28.27 12.06
N LEU A 607 -27.42 -28.98 11.94
CA LEU A 607 -28.62 -28.46 11.30
C LEU A 607 -29.29 -27.47 12.25
N LEU A 608 -29.48 -26.23 11.81
CA LEU A 608 -30.22 -25.24 12.58
C LEU A 608 -31.73 -25.39 12.35
N THR A 609 -32.51 -25.27 13.43
CA THR A 609 -33.96 -25.45 13.45
C THR A 609 -34.63 -24.34 14.25
N GLY A 610 -35.93 -24.11 14.01
CA GLY A 610 -36.72 -23.16 14.78
C GLY A 610 -36.79 -21.77 14.16
N LEU A 611 -37.06 -20.79 15.02
CA LEU A 611 -37.32 -19.40 14.63
C LEU A 611 -36.05 -18.57 14.66
N LEU A 612 -36.01 -17.52 13.83
CA LEU A 612 -34.94 -16.54 13.81
C LEU A 612 -35.49 -15.15 13.46
N PRO A 613 -34.88 -14.07 13.97
CA PRO A 613 -35.34 -12.73 13.69
C PRO A 613 -35.10 -12.36 12.23
N LEU A 614 -35.99 -11.50 11.71
CA LEU A 614 -35.75 -10.81 10.45
C LEU A 614 -34.60 -9.82 10.61
N ILE A 615 -33.84 -9.63 9.54
CA ILE A 615 -32.83 -8.57 9.45
C ILE A 615 -33.37 -7.38 8.62
N PRO A 616 -32.71 -6.20 8.65
CA PRO A 616 -33.26 -4.97 8.08
C PRO A 616 -33.75 -5.06 6.63
N ILE A 617 -33.02 -5.78 5.76
CA ILE A 617 -33.40 -5.88 4.35
C ILE A 617 -34.67 -6.71 4.11
N GLN A 618 -34.94 -7.68 4.98
CA GLN A 618 -36.16 -8.47 4.91
C GLN A 618 -37.36 -7.65 5.41
N HIS A 619 -37.17 -6.82 6.45
CA HIS A 619 -38.17 -5.83 6.83
C HIS A 619 -38.48 -4.86 5.68
N TRP A 620 -37.44 -4.33 5.02
CA TRP A 620 -37.60 -3.47 3.84
C TRP A 620 -38.43 -4.13 2.74
N PHE A 621 -38.21 -5.42 2.48
CA PHE A 621 -38.96 -6.19 1.48
C PHE A 621 -40.45 -6.30 1.83
N PHE A 622 -40.77 -6.67 3.07
CA PHE A 622 -42.17 -6.81 3.50
C PHE A 622 -42.90 -5.46 3.60
N GLU A 623 -42.19 -4.36 3.82
CA GLU A 623 -42.72 -2.98 3.77
C GLU A 623 -43.13 -2.55 2.34
N GLN A 624 -42.68 -3.23 1.28
CA GLN A 624 -43.05 -2.88 -0.11
C GLN A 624 -44.48 -3.27 -0.49
N GLU A 625 -45.18 -4.06 0.34
CA GLU A 625 -46.57 -4.52 0.11
C GLU A 625 -46.78 -5.10 -1.31
N LEU A 626 -45.86 -5.97 -1.74
CA LEU A 626 -45.89 -6.54 -3.08
C LEU A 626 -47.17 -7.38 -3.29
N PRO A 627 -47.90 -7.22 -4.42
CA PRO A 627 -49.10 -7.99 -4.73
C PRO A 627 -48.91 -9.51 -4.75
N ASN A 628 -47.70 -9.96 -5.10
CA ASN A 628 -47.31 -11.37 -5.03
C ASN A 628 -45.88 -11.46 -4.46
N PRO A 629 -45.73 -11.51 -3.12
CA PRO A 629 -44.42 -11.52 -2.47
C PRO A 629 -43.69 -12.86 -2.66
N HIS A 630 -44.33 -13.88 -3.23
CA HIS A 630 -43.71 -15.17 -3.51
C HIS A 630 -42.87 -15.19 -4.78
N HIS A 631 -43.13 -14.26 -5.71
CA HIS A 631 -42.45 -14.16 -7.00
C HIS A 631 -41.49 -12.97 -6.99
N TYR A 632 -40.42 -13.12 -6.22
CA TYR A 632 -39.33 -12.15 -6.14
C TYR A 632 -38.00 -12.91 -6.06
N ASN A 633 -37.53 -13.35 -7.21
CA ASN A 633 -36.49 -14.34 -7.32
C ASN A 633 -35.17 -13.74 -7.83
N GLN A 634 -34.08 -14.46 -7.60
CA GLN A 634 -32.89 -14.43 -8.42
C GLN A 634 -32.81 -15.74 -9.20
N THR A 635 -32.28 -15.70 -10.42
CA THR A 635 -32.26 -16.85 -11.31
C THR A 635 -30.97 -16.91 -12.10
N LEU A 636 -30.43 -18.12 -12.24
CA LEU A 636 -29.31 -18.43 -13.12
C LEU A 636 -29.67 -19.61 -14.01
N LEU A 637 -29.54 -19.43 -15.33
CA LEU A 637 -29.58 -20.51 -16.31
C LEU A 637 -28.17 -20.77 -16.77
N LEU A 638 -27.69 -21.99 -16.55
CA LEU A 638 -26.31 -22.38 -16.79
C LEU A 638 -26.23 -23.31 -17.99
N GLU A 639 -25.30 -23.05 -18.90
CA GLU A 639 -24.85 -24.02 -19.90
C GLU A 639 -23.89 -25.01 -19.24
N THR A 640 -24.06 -26.30 -19.53
CA THR A 640 -23.29 -27.37 -18.89
C THR A 640 -22.60 -28.27 -19.91
N LEU A 641 -21.60 -29.03 -19.46
CA LEU A 641 -21.00 -30.10 -20.24
C LEU A 641 -22.05 -31.14 -20.67
N PRO A 642 -21.85 -31.82 -21.80
CA PRO A 642 -22.71 -32.93 -22.18
C PRO A 642 -22.71 -34.08 -21.17
N ASP A 643 -23.77 -34.89 -21.22
CA ASP A 643 -23.84 -36.21 -20.58
C ASP A 643 -23.68 -36.21 -19.04
N LEU A 644 -24.15 -35.16 -18.36
CA LEU A 644 -24.19 -35.13 -16.90
C LEU A 644 -25.26 -36.08 -16.33
N ASN A 645 -24.97 -36.63 -15.14
CA ASN A 645 -25.88 -37.53 -14.44
C ASN A 645 -26.90 -36.72 -13.61
N PRO A 646 -28.19 -36.71 -13.97
CA PRO A 646 -29.21 -35.97 -13.24
C PRO A 646 -29.37 -36.43 -11.79
N ASP A 647 -29.12 -37.70 -11.48
CA ASP A 647 -29.21 -38.23 -10.10
C ASP A 647 -28.13 -37.61 -9.20
N TYR A 648 -26.92 -37.35 -9.76
CA TYR A 648 -25.86 -36.68 -9.02
C TYR A 648 -26.11 -35.18 -8.90
N LEU A 649 -26.77 -34.54 -9.87
CA LEU A 649 -27.22 -33.15 -9.75
C LEU A 649 -28.27 -33.01 -8.63
N GLN A 650 -29.23 -33.92 -8.56
CA GLN A 650 -30.24 -33.96 -7.52
C GLN A 650 -29.62 -34.20 -6.13
N GLN A 651 -28.69 -35.16 -6.01
CA GLN A 651 -27.97 -35.41 -4.76
C GLN A 651 -27.11 -34.22 -4.34
N ALA A 652 -26.42 -33.58 -5.29
CA ALA A 652 -25.67 -32.36 -5.00
C ALA A 652 -26.58 -31.27 -4.41
N LEU A 653 -27.76 -31.05 -4.99
CA LEU A 653 -28.74 -30.11 -4.44
C LEU A 653 -29.12 -30.44 -3.00
N HIS A 654 -29.33 -31.73 -2.68
CA HIS A 654 -29.67 -32.16 -1.33
C HIS A 654 -28.59 -31.79 -0.30
N TYR A 655 -27.31 -32.05 -0.60
CA TYR A 655 -26.20 -31.65 0.28
C TYR A 655 -26.11 -30.14 0.46
N ILE A 656 -26.33 -29.38 -0.61
CA ILE A 656 -26.32 -27.90 -0.58
C ILE A 656 -27.45 -27.36 0.30
N LEU A 657 -28.65 -27.92 0.23
CA LEU A 657 -29.77 -27.50 1.07
C LEU A 657 -29.54 -27.81 2.55
N ILE A 658 -28.90 -28.93 2.89
CA ILE A 658 -28.56 -29.28 4.27
C ILE A 658 -27.45 -28.37 4.81
N HIS A 659 -26.43 -28.12 3.99
CA HIS A 659 -25.25 -27.37 4.40
C HIS A 659 -25.54 -25.87 4.58
N HIS A 660 -26.32 -25.27 3.69
CA HIS A 660 -26.60 -23.84 3.71
C HIS A 660 -27.97 -23.55 4.32
N ASP A 661 -27.99 -23.26 5.63
CA ASP A 661 -29.22 -23.13 6.42
C ASP A 661 -30.22 -22.11 5.83
N ALA A 662 -29.72 -21.07 5.17
CA ALA A 662 -30.56 -20.06 4.53
C ALA A 662 -31.46 -20.61 3.41
N LEU A 663 -31.04 -21.65 2.71
CA LEU A 663 -31.84 -22.27 1.64
C LEU A 663 -33.06 -23.03 2.16
N ARG A 664 -33.10 -23.26 3.48
CA ARG A 664 -34.21 -23.89 4.19
C ARG A 664 -35.12 -22.87 4.86
N MET A 665 -34.86 -21.57 4.72
CA MET A 665 -35.66 -20.55 5.39
C MET A 665 -37.02 -20.38 4.70
N GLY A 666 -38.06 -20.27 5.52
CA GLY A 666 -39.40 -19.86 5.15
C GLY A 666 -39.83 -18.63 5.95
N PHE A 667 -40.91 -18.00 5.49
CA PHE A 667 -41.48 -16.79 6.07
C PHE A 667 -42.99 -16.94 6.18
N ARG A 668 -43.51 -16.72 7.39
CA ARG A 668 -44.95 -16.74 7.66
C ARG A 668 -45.38 -15.43 8.28
N GLN A 669 -46.54 -14.96 7.89
CA GLN A 669 -47.13 -13.77 8.51
C GLN A 669 -47.91 -14.19 9.76
N GLN A 670 -47.56 -13.63 10.91
CA GLN A 670 -48.33 -13.70 12.15
C GLN A 670 -48.94 -12.32 12.43
N GLU A 671 -50.27 -12.24 12.37
CA GLU A 671 -51.02 -10.97 12.50
C GLU A 671 -50.48 -9.89 11.54
N THR A 672 -49.79 -8.88 12.06
CA THR A 672 -49.21 -7.77 11.30
C THR A 672 -47.69 -7.88 11.08
N THR A 673 -47.06 -8.94 11.61
CA THR A 673 -45.60 -9.11 11.58
C THR A 673 -45.19 -10.37 10.81
N TRP A 674 -44.03 -10.33 10.17
CA TRP A 674 -43.47 -11.49 9.49
C TRP A 674 -42.47 -12.19 10.40
N GLU A 675 -42.53 -13.52 10.41
CA GLU A 675 -41.63 -14.37 11.17
C GLU A 675 -40.87 -15.29 10.21
N GLN A 676 -39.57 -15.41 10.45
CA GLN A 676 -38.69 -16.30 9.69
C GLN A 676 -38.43 -17.58 10.48
N PHE A 677 -38.37 -18.70 9.77
CA PHE A 677 -38.13 -20.02 10.37
C PHE A 677 -37.31 -20.93 9.45
N TYR A 678 -36.66 -21.93 10.02
CA TYR A 678 -36.03 -23.01 9.26
C TYR A 678 -37.04 -24.14 9.00
N GLY A 679 -37.31 -24.41 7.72
CA GLY A 679 -38.12 -25.53 7.25
C GLY A 679 -37.33 -26.84 7.15
N ASP A 680 -38.09 -27.92 6.93
CA ASP A 680 -37.57 -29.27 6.72
C ASP A 680 -37.30 -29.55 5.22
N VAL A 681 -36.26 -30.34 4.93
CA VAL A 681 -35.85 -30.72 3.58
C VAL A 681 -35.70 -32.24 3.41
N GLU A 682 -35.82 -33.04 4.48
CA GLU A 682 -35.45 -34.46 4.45
C GLU A 682 -36.23 -35.31 3.41
N ASN A 683 -37.42 -34.87 2.97
CA ASN A 683 -38.31 -35.69 2.13
C ASN A 683 -38.68 -35.13 0.74
N ASN A 684 -38.22 -33.93 0.34
CA ASN A 684 -38.59 -33.37 -0.97
C ASN A 684 -37.49 -32.45 -1.54
N ILE A 685 -36.60 -33.02 -2.36
CA ILE A 685 -35.55 -32.28 -3.06
C ILE A 685 -36.19 -31.52 -4.24
N PRO A 686 -36.12 -30.18 -4.29
CA PRO A 686 -36.80 -29.37 -5.29
C PRO A 686 -36.08 -29.38 -6.66
N PHE A 687 -35.94 -30.57 -7.24
CA PHE A 687 -35.24 -30.83 -8.50
C PHE A 687 -36.20 -31.46 -9.52
N ALA A 688 -36.20 -30.95 -10.75
CA ALA A 688 -36.97 -31.49 -11.85
C ALA A 688 -36.09 -31.74 -13.08
N THR A 689 -36.46 -32.74 -13.89
CA THR A 689 -35.82 -33.01 -15.18
C THR A 689 -36.84 -32.84 -16.31
N VAL A 690 -36.43 -32.15 -17.36
CA VAL A 690 -37.20 -31.96 -18.58
C VAL A 690 -36.38 -32.46 -19.77
N ASN A 691 -36.84 -33.54 -20.40
CA ASN A 691 -36.20 -34.06 -21.60
C ASN A 691 -36.71 -33.31 -22.84
N LEU A 692 -35.78 -32.75 -23.61
CA LEU A 692 -36.03 -32.00 -24.84
C LEU A 692 -35.28 -32.59 -26.04
N GLU A 693 -34.67 -33.78 -25.91
CA GLU A 693 -33.85 -34.43 -26.93
C GLU A 693 -34.59 -34.60 -28.26
N SER A 694 -35.88 -34.94 -28.21
CA SER A 694 -36.69 -35.18 -29.42
C SER A 694 -37.16 -33.91 -30.14
N LEU A 695 -36.87 -32.72 -29.60
CA LEU A 695 -37.33 -31.45 -30.16
C LEU A 695 -36.24 -30.82 -31.04
N ALA A 696 -36.67 -30.10 -32.09
CA ALA A 696 -35.76 -29.28 -32.87
C ALA A 696 -35.20 -28.13 -32.01
N GLU A 697 -33.96 -27.70 -32.26
CA GLU A 697 -33.22 -26.69 -31.46
C GLU A 697 -34.03 -25.40 -31.17
N LYS A 698 -34.70 -24.84 -32.18
CA LYS A 698 -35.57 -23.66 -32.00
C LYS A 698 -36.73 -23.92 -31.03
N THR A 699 -37.28 -25.13 -31.04
CA THR A 699 -38.35 -25.55 -30.15
C THR A 699 -37.82 -25.87 -28.75
N GLN A 700 -36.59 -26.38 -28.62
CA GLN A 700 -35.91 -26.56 -27.33
C GLN A 700 -35.75 -25.23 -26.61
N LYS A 701 -35.27 -24.19 -27.29
CA LYS A 701 -35.15 -22.83 -26.72
C LYS A 701 -36.47 -22.31 -26.16
N PHE A 702 -37.54 -22.38 -26.96
CA PHE A 702 -38.87 -21.94 -26.50
C PHE A 702 -39.38 -22.76 -25.31
N ALA A 703 -39.13 -24.07 -25.28
CA ALA A 703 -39.50 -24.92 -24.15
C ALA A 703 -38.74 -24.56 -22.87
N ILE A 704 -37.42 -24.28 -22.97
CA ILE A 704 -36.60 -23.81 -21.83
C ILE A 704 -37.16 -22.51 -21.28
N GLU A 705 -37.45 -21.53 -22.14
CA GLU A 705 -38.00 -20.22 -21.75
C GLU A 705 -39.37 -20.38 -21.05
N SER A 706 -40.26 -21.18 -21.64
CA SER A 706 -41.61 -21.41 -21.09
C SER A 706 -41.60 -22.14 -19.74
N VAL A 707 -40.76 -23.17 -19.59
CA VAL A 707 -40.62 -23.88 -18.31
C VAL A 707 -39.97 -22.98 -17.27
N SER A 708 -38.94 -22.22 -17.64
CA SER A 708 -38.27 -21.29 -16.72
C SER A 708 -39.26 -20.26 -16.18
N GLU A 709 -40.04 -19.62 -17.04
CA GLU A 709 -41.08 -18.66 -16.65
C GLU A 709 -42.13 -19.29 -15.72
N LYS A 710 -42.56 -20.51 -16.01
CA LYS A 710 -43.49 -21.24 -15.13
C LYS A 710 -42.89 -21.47 -13.75
N VAL A 711 -41.64 -21.95 -13.67
CA VAL A 711 -40.96 -22.28 -12.40
C VAL A 711 -40.78 -21.06 -11.51
N GLN A 712 -40.50 -19.88 -12.09
CA GLN A 712 -40.40 -18.60 -11.36
C GLN A 712 -41.63 -18.33 -10.47
N THR A 713 -42.82 -18.76 -10.91
CA THR A 713 -44.08 -18.51 -10.21
C THR A 713 -44.44 -19.54 -9.12
N THR A 714 -43.58 -20.55 -8.90
CA THR A 714 -43.93 -21.71 -8.05
C THR A 714 -43.39 -21.66 -6.62
N LEU A 715 -42.53 -20.69 -6.29
CA LEU A 715 -42.04 -20.53 -4.92
C LEU A 715 -43.18 -20.07 -4.00
N ASN A 716 -43.11 -20.44 -2.73
CA ASN A 716 -44.07 -20.04 -1.70
C ASN A 716 -43.32 -19.80 -0.39
N LEU A 717 -43.49 -18.61 0.16
CA LEU A 717 -42.81 -18.13 1.37
C LEU A 717 -43.08 -19.00 2.60
N GLY A 718 -44.32 -19.45 2.79
CA GLY A 718 -44.74 -20.21 3.97
C GLY A 718 -44.45 -21.71 3.87
N ASP A 719 -44.51 -22.29 2.66
CA ASP A 719 -44.42 -23.75 2.50
C ASP A 719 -43.02 -24.24 2.16
N GLY A 720 -42.12 -23.37 1.65
CA GLY A 720 -40.73 -23.70 1.34
C GLY A 720 -40.53 -24.97 0.47
N PRO A 721 -39.29 -25.44 0.28
CA PRO A 721 -38.07 -24.62 0.28
C PRO A 721 -38.15 -23.54 -0.83
N LEU A 722 -37.47 -22.42 -0.63
CA LEU A 722 -37.47 -21.26 -1.54
C LEU A 722 -36.46 -21.38 -2.69
N VAL A 723 -36.23 -22.61 -3.13
CA VAL A 723 -35.29 -23.00 -4.18
C VAL A 723 -36.00 -23.96 -5.12
N ARG A 724 -35.80 -23.81 -6.43
CA ARG A 724 -36.15 -24.80 -7.46
C ARG A 724 -34.99 -24.95 -8.43
N VAL A 725 -34.70 -26.18 -8.82
CA VAL A 725 -33.67 -26.50 -9.81
C VAL A 725 -34.26 -27.34 -10.93
N VAL A 726 -33.97 -26.98 -12.18
CA VAL A 726 -34.45 -27.72 -13.35
C VAL A 726 -33.28 -28.08 -14.26
N TRP A 727 -33.16 -29.38 -14.55
CA TRP A 727 -32.25 -29.91 -15.56
C TRP A 727 -32.99 -30.08 -16.89
N PHE A 728 -32.53 -29.40 -17.94
CA PHE A 728 -33.01 -29.56 -19.30
C PHE A 728 -32.03 -30.44 -20.07
N ASP A 729 -32.44 -31.68 -20.32
CA ASP A 729 -31.66 -32.65 -21.09
C ASP A 729 -31.91 -32.42 -22.59
N LEU A 730 -30.86 -32.00 -23.30
CA LEU A 730 -30.91 -31.75 -24.75
C LEU A 730 -30.48 -32.97 -25.58
N GLY A 731 -30.20 -34.11 -24.94
CA GLY A 731 -29.79 -35.34 -25.59
C GLY A 731 -28.28 -35.60 -25.53
N LYS A 732 -27.90 -36.82 -25.90
CA LYS A 732 -26.53 -37.31 -25.73
C LYS A 732 -25.52 -36.49 -26.54
N GLY A 733 -24.41 -36.11 -25.91
CA GLY A 733 -23.35 -35.31 -26.52
C GLY A 733 -23.71 -33.82 -26.73
N GLN A 734 -24.93 -33.40 -26.38
CA GLN A 734 -25.35 -32.00 -26.42
C GLN A 734 -25.11 -31.32 -25.08
N LYS A 735 -24.74 -30.04 -25.14
CA LYS A 735 -24.62 -29.20 -23.94
C LYS A 735 -26.00 -28.93 -23.38
N SER A 736 -26.25 -29.33 -22.14
CA SER A 736 -27.56 -29.21 -21.51
C SER A 736 -27.70 -27.91 -20.70
N ARG A 737 -28.89 -27.65 -20.14
CA ARG A 737 -29.14 -26.46 -19.30
C ARG A 737 -29.50 -26.81 -17.87
N LEU A 738 -28.95 -26.06 -16.92
CA LEU A 738 -29.28 -26.18 -15.50
C LEU A 738 -29.79 -24.84 -14.97
N LEU A 739 -31.07 -24.79 -14.60
CA LEU A 739 -31.74 -23.60 -14.08
C LEU A 739 -31.78 -23.65 -12.55
N PHE A 740 -31.35 -22.59 -11.89
CA PHE A 740 -31.61 -22.33 -10.48
C PHE A 740 -32.55 -21.14 -10.32
N VAL A 741 -33.66 -21.33 -9.62
CA VAL A 741 -34.59 -20.27 -9.21
C VAL A 741 -34.61 -20.22 -7.68
N ILE A 742 -34.18 -19.11 -7.10
CA ILE A 742 -34.06 -18.96 -5.65
C ILE A 742 -34.73 -17.64 -5.23
N HIS A 743 -35.56 -17.67 -4.19
CA HIS A 743 -36.21 -16.45 -3.72
C HIS A 743 -35.16 -15.47 -3.15
N HIS A 744 -35.26 -14.18 -3.51
CA HIS A 744 -34.26 -13.19 -3.15
C HIS A 744 -34.13 -12.98 -1.62
N LEU A 745 -35.17 -13.28 -0.84
CA LEU A 745 -35.13 -13.22 0.64
C LEU A 745 -34.05 -14.11 1.28
N ILE A 746 -33.56 -15.12 0.54
CA ILE A 746 -32.61 -16.11 1.05
C ILE A 746 -31.29 -16.14 0.26
N ILE A 747 -31.11 -15.22 -0.69
CA ILE A 747 -29.93 -15.20 -1.55
C ILE A 747 -29.52 -13.80 -1.97
N ASP A 748 -28.22 -13.58 -2.08
CA ASP A 748 -27.59 -12.38 -2.65
C ASP A 748 -26.54 -12.74 -3.70
N SER A 749 -25.97 -11.71 -4.34
CA SER A 749 -24.95 -11.86 -5.38
C SER A 749 -23.68 -12.60 -4.89
N VAL A 750 -23.34 -12.49 -3.60
CA VAL A 750 -22.20 -13.19 -2.99
C VAL A 750 -22.52 -14.67 -2.77
N SER A 751 -23.75 -14.96 -2.33
CA SER A 751 -24.26 -16.31 -2.06
C SER A 751 -24.27 -17.20 -3.28
N TRP A 752 -24.55 -16.66 -4.48
CA TRP A 752 -24.49 -17.45 -5.72
C TRP A 752 -23.14 -18.11 -5.94
N ARG A 753 -22.04 -17.39 -5.67
CA ARG A 753 -20.69 -17.94 -5.86
C ARG A 753 -20.44 -19.11 -4.91
N ILE A 754 -20.87 -18.99 -3.66
CA ILE A 754 -20.75 -20.04 -2.63
C ILE A 754 -21.55 -21.28 -3.02
N ILE A 755 -22.81 -21.09 -3.42
CA ILE A 755 -23.72 -22.19 -3.79
C ILE A 755 -23.19 -22.93 -5.02
N LEU A 756 -22.77 -22.23 -6.07
CA LEU A 756 -22.28 -22.86 -7.29
C LEU A 756 -20.96 -23.60 -7.06
N GLU A 757 -20.03 -23.02 -6.30
CA GLU A 757 -18.77 -23.66 -5.92
C GLU A 757 -19.02 -24.98 -5.17
N ASP A 758 -19.87 -24.95 -4.15
CA ASP A 758 -20.18 -26.13 -3.35
C ASP A 758 -20.96 -27.17 -4.17
N PHE A 759 -21.90 -26.73 -5.03
CA PHE A 759 -22.70 -27.62 -5.87
C PHE A 759 -21.83 -28.40 -6.86
N VAL A 760 -20.88 -27.72 -7.52
CA VAL A 760 -19.90 -28.36 -8.41
C VAL A 760 -19.02 -29.33 -7.65
N THR A 761 -18.54 -28.94 -6.47
CA THR A 761 -17.68 -29.77 -5.61
C THR A 761 -18.37 -31.07 -5.22
N VAL A 762 -19.62 -31.01 -4.76
CA VAL A 762 -20.38 -32.21 -4.38
C VAL A 762 -20.62 -33.12 -5.58
N TYR A 763 -21.03 -32.55 -6.72
CA TYR A 763 -21.25 -33.33 -7.92
C TYR A 763 -19.99 -34.09 -8.37
N GLN A 764 -18.82 -33.43 -8.33
CA GLN A 764 -17.53 -34.08 -8.64
C GLN A 764 -17.21 -35.20 -7.66
N GLN A 765 -17.39 -34.99 -6.35
CA GLN A 765 -17.17 -36.02 -5.33
C GLN A 765 -18.08 -37.23 -5.55
N LEU A 766 -19.35 -37.01 -5.89
CA LEU A 766 -20.30 -38.08 -6.22
C LEU A 766 -19.89 -38.84 -7.49
N LEU A 767 -19.49 -38.12 -8.55
CA LEU A 767 -19.01 -38.70 -9.80
C LEU A 767 -17.79 -39.59 -9.58
N GLU A 768 -16.87 -39.15 -8.73
CA GLU A 768 -15.66 -39.88 -8.33
C GLU A 768 -15.91 -40.96 -7.27
N LYS A 769 -17.17 -41.11 -6.81
CA LYS A 769 -17.58 -42.03 -5.73
C LYS A 769 -16.81 -41.82 -4.42
N LYS A 770 -16.42 -40.57 -4.13
CA LYS A 770 -15.83 -40.16 -2.87
C LYS A 770 -16.91 -39.84 -1.84
N GLU A 771 -16.54 -39.90 -0.57
CA GLU A 771 -17.38 -39.39 0.52
C GLU A 771 -17.59 -37.88 0.33
N VAL A 772 -18.84 -37.42 0.38
CA VAL A 772 -19.16 -36.00 0.20
C VAL A 772 -18.72 -35.21 1.43
N LYS A 773 -17.80 -34.27 1.22
CA LYS A 773 -17.27 -33.38 2.26
C LYS A 773 -17.30 -31.94 1.77
N LEU A 774 -18.17 -31.16 2.39
CA LEU A 774 -18.23 -29.71 2.24
C LEU A 774 -17.32 -29.02 3.27
N PRO A 775 -16.88 -27.79 3.00
CA PRO A 775 -16.14 -26.99 3.97
C PRO A 775 -16.94 -26.75 5.26
N GLN A 776 -16.28 -26.34 6.34
CA GLN A 776 -17.00 -26.01 7.58
C GLN A 776 -17.85 -24.74 7.41
N LYS A 777 -19.01 -24.73 8.09
CA LYS A 777 -19.91 -23.56 8.09
C LYS A 777 -19.25 -22.38 8.80
N THR A 778 -19.47 -21.17 8.28
CA THR A 778 -19.15 -19.90 8.96
C THR A 778 -20.30 -19.47 9.88
N THR A 779 -20.21 -18.30 10.53
CA THR A 779 -21.25 -17.81 11.46
C THR A 779 -22.62 -17.85 10.79
N SER A 780 -23.59 -18.50 11.44
CA SER A 780 -24.91 -18.70 10.86
C SER A 780 -25.66 -17.38 10.62
N TYR A 781 -26.59 -17.41 9.67
CA TYR A 781 -27.47 -16.27 9.40
C TYR A 781 -28.28 -15.88 10.65
N GLN A 782 -28.70 -16.87 11.45
CA GLN A 782 -29.37 -16.67 12.73
C GLN A 782 -28.50 -15.90 13.72
N THR A 783 -27.24 -16.33 13.92
CA THR A 783 -26.33 -15.68 14.85
C THR A 783 -26.01 -14.25 14.41
N TRP A 784 -25.88 -14.00 13.10
CA TRP A 784 -25.76 -12.65 12.55
C TRP A 784 -27.00 -11.79 12.84
N ALA A 785 -28.20 -12.33 12.60
CA ALA A 785 -29.45 -11.62 12.84
C ALA A 785 -29.62 -11.23 14.32
N ASN A 786 -29.30 -12.16 15.24
CA ASN A 786 -29.31 -11.88 16.67
C ASN A 786 -28.28 -10.81 17.06
N LYS A 787 -27.07 -10.85 16.50
CA LYS A 787 -26.04 -9.83 16.75
C LYS A 787 -26.47 -8.44 16.27
N LEU A 788 -27.17 -8.34 15.14
CA LEU A 788 -27.72 -7.07 14.67
C LEU A 788 -28.83 -6.54 15.59
N LEU A 789 -29.63 -7.43 16.18
CA LEU A 789 -30.65 -7.06 17.17
C LEU A 789 -29.99 -6.56 18.47
N ASP A 790 -28.96 -7.24 18.97
CA ASP A 790 -28.18 -6.77 20.12
C ASP A 790 -27.55 -5.39 19.84
N TYR A 791 -27.03 -5.21 18.63
CA TYR A 791 -26.41 -3.96 18.20
C TYR A 791 -27.41 -2.80 18.10
N SER A 792 -28.70 -3.07 17.83
CA SER A 792 -29.75 -2.04 17.79
C SER A 792 -29.98 -1.37 19.14
N GLN A 793 -29.55 -2.01 20.24
CA GLN A 793 -29.67 -1.50 21.62
C GLN A 793 -28.42 -0.73 22.09
N SER A 794 -27.43 -0.50 21.23
CA SER A 794 -26.17 0.17 21.62
C SER A 794 -26.25 1.71 21.54
N GLU A 795 -25.52 2.41 22.43
CA GLU A 795 -25.53 3.89 22.53
C GLU A 795 -24.80 4.62 21.38
N ASN A 796 -24.15 3.90 20.45
CA ASN A 796 -23.26 4.46 19.41
C ASN A 796 -23.92 4.62 18.02
N LEU A 797 -25.25 4.75 17.96
CA LEU A 797 -26.00 4.89 16.72
C LEU A 797 -26.41 6.36 16.50
N ASP A 798 -25.55 7.14 15.81
CA ASP A 798 -25.86 8.53 15.46
C ASP A 798 -27.09 8.63 14.52
N ILE A 799 -28.15 9.32 14.96
CA ILE A 799 -29.43 9.47 14.23
C ILE A 799 -29.38 10.63 13.24
N ASP A 800 -28.57 11.67 13.51
CA ASP A 800 -28.60 12.96 12.80
C ASP A 800 -28.30 12.86 11.29
N LEU A 801 -27.61 11.82 10.82
CA LEU A 801 -27.32 11.65 9.39
C LEU A 801 -28.57 11.26 8.58
N TRP A 802 -29.61 10.74 9.24
CA TRP A 802 -30.75 10.08 8.60
C TRP A 802 -32.06 10.86 8.68
N SER A 803 -32.06 12.04 9.30
CA SER A 803 -33.24 12.92 9.36
C SER A 803 -33.46 13.62 8.01
N MET A 804 -34.24 13.00 7.12
CA MET A 804 -34.56 13.54 5.78
C MET A 804 -36.01 14.02 5.72
N SER A 805 -36.21 15.34 5.67
CA SER A 805 -37.55 15.96 5.72
C SER A 805 -37.97 16.71 4.45
N ARG A 806 -37.12 16.75 3.42
CA ARG A 806 -37.39 17.54 2.20
C ARG A 806 -38.18 16.73 1.17
N GLU A 807 -38.96 17.36 0.32
CA GLU A 807 -39.61 16.67 -0.81
C GLU A 807 -38.66 16.64 -2.02
N PHE A 808 -38.63 15.50 -2.73
CA PHE A 808 -37.85 15.32 -3.95
C PHE A 808 -38.62 14.44 -4.93
N SER A 809 -38.75 14.87 -6.18
CA SER A 809 -39.50 14.18 -7.22
C SER A 809 -38.83 14.36 -8.58
N LEU A 810 -38.82 13.32 -9.40
CA LEU A 810 -38.35 13.43 -10.78
C LEU A 810 -39.46 13.90 -11.73
N PRO A 811 -39.13 14.66 -12.79
CA PRO A 811 -40.07 14.92 -13.87
C PRO A 811 -40.46 13.60 -14.53
N THR A 812 -41.68 13.51 -15.06
CA THR A 812 -42.22 12.34 -15.76
C THR A 812 -42.74 12.77 -17.13
N ASP A 813 -42.59 11.95 -18.17
CA ASP A 813 -43.11 12.30 -19.51
C ASP A 813 -44.64 12.24 -19.59
N ASN A 814 -45.27 11.43 -18.72
CA ASN A 814 -46.72 11.28 -18.63
C ASN A 814 -47.19 11.41 -17.18
N ALA A 815 -47.47 12.63 -16.71
CA ALA A 815 -47.96 12.88 -15.35
C ALA A 815 -49.32 12.20 -15.03
N VAL A 816 -50.08 11.80 -16.06
CA VAL A 816 -51.38 11.12 -15.93
C VAL A 816 -51.24 9.59 -15.82
N LEU A 817 -50.16 9.01 -16.37
CA LEU A 817 -49.92 7.56 -16.38
C LEU A 817 -48.79 7.25 -15.40
N ASN A 818 -49.12 7.12 -14.11
CA ASN A 818 -48.16 6.78 -13.06
C ASN A 818 -48.10 5.26 -12.80
N ASN A 819 -48.05 4.45 -13.86
CA ASN A 819 -47.95 3.00 -13.72
C ASN A 819 -46.48 2.55 -13.71
N ASN A 820 -45.98 2.19 -12.52
CA ASN A 820 -44.62 1.70 -12.31
C ASN A 820 -44.57 0.17 -12.13
N GLN A 821 -45.47 -0.58 -12.77
CA GLN A 821 -45.47 -2.04 -12.74
C GLN A 821 -44.24 -2.66 -13.42
N VAL A 822 -43.82 -3.82 -12.93
CA VAL A 822 -42.68 -4.60 -13.45
C VAL A 822 -42.89 -4.98 -14.92
N GLU A 823 -44.10 -5.31 -15.35
CA GLU A 823 -44.38 -5.67 -16.77
C GLU A 823 -44.11 -4.52 -17.77
N LEU A 824 -44.04 -3.29 -17.27
CA LEU A 824 -43.77 -2.09 -18.05
C LEU A 824 -42.29 -1.71 -18.01
N GLU A 825 -41.44 -2.51 -17.38
CA GLU A 825 -40.00 -2.30 -17.34
C GLU A 825 -39.40 -2.26 -18.75
N ASP A 826 -38.57 -1.26 -18.98
CA ASP A 826 -37.66 -1.17 -20.12
C ASP A 826 -36.25 -0.86 -19.61
N ARG A 827 -35.25 -1.21 -20.42
CA ARG A 827 -33.84 -1.07 -20.07
C ARG A 827 -33.08 -0.33 -21.15
N LEU A 828 -32.21 0.56 -20.69
CA LEU A 828 -31.23 1.24 -21.52
C LEU A 828 -29.84 1.04 -20.92
N SER A 829 -28.93 0.44 -21.67
CA SER A 829 -27.53 0.32 -21.29
C SER A 829 -26.64 1.25 -22.10
N LEU A 830 -25.74 1.93 -21.42
CA LEU A 830 -24.67 2.74 -22.01
C LEU A 830 -23.34 2.19 -21.57
N THR A 831 -22.35 2.22 -22.45
CA THR A 831 -21.02 1.62 -22.21
C THR A 831 -19.92 2.63 -22.50
N LEU A 832 -18.93 2.71 -21.63
CA LEU A 832 -17.70 3.47 -21.87
C LEU A 832 -16.64 2.55 -22.49
N THR A 833 -15.75 3.11 -23.31
CA THR A 833 -14.64 2.35 -23.87
C THR A 833 -13.67 1.87 -22.78
N VAL A 834 -12.81 0.92 -23.10
CA VAL A 834 -11.81 0.38 -22.16
C VAL A 834 -10.89 1.50 -21.68
N GLU A 835 -10.47 2.37 -22.58
CA GLU A 835 -9.57 3.50 -22.29
C GLU A 835 -10.24 4.51 -21.36
N LYS A 836 -11.50 4.88 -21.62
CA LYS A 836 -12.25 5.82 -20.76
C LYS A 836 -12.57 5.20 -19.39
N THR A 837 -12.88 3.90 -19.35
CA THR A 837 -13.10 3.17 -18.10
C THR A 837 -11.82 3.16 -17.26
N LYS A 838 -10.68 2.85 -17.87
CA LYS A 838 -9.37 2.90 -17.25
C LYS A 838 -9.02 4.31 -16.76
N ALA A 839 -9.25 5.34 -17.58
CA ALA A 839 -9.00 6.73 -17.19
C ALA A 839 -9.87 7.19 -16.01
N LEU A 840 -11.15 6.76 -15.92
CA LEU A 840 -11.96 7.03 -14.73
C LEU A 840 -11.39 6.37 -13.47
N GLN A 841 -10.90 5.13 -13.58
CA GLN A 841 -10.33 4.38 -12.47
C GLN A 841 -8.97 4.94 -12.03
N GLU A 842 -8.07 5.21 -12.98
CA GLU A 842 -6.69 5.57 -12.72
C GLU A 842 -6.48 7.09 -12.62
N GLU A 843 -7.08 7.89 -13.51
CA GLU A 843 -6.81 9.34 -13.55
C GLU A 843 -7.75 10.09 -12.59
N VAL A 844 -9.06 9.95 -12.77
CA VAL A 844 -10.06 10.62 -11.89
C VAL A 844 -9.99 10.05 -10.48
N GLY A 845 -9.90 8.72 -10.36
CA GLY A 845 -9.76 8.03 -9.08
C GLY A 845 -8.55 8.52 -8.30
N THR A 846 -7.37 8.59 -8.92
CA THR A 846 -6.15 9.08 -8.27
C THR A 846 -6.22 10.59 -7.99
N ALA A 847 -6.73 11.40 -8.93
CA ALA A 847 -6.78 12.86 -8.77
C ALA A 847 -7.62 13.32 -7.58
N TYR A 848 -8.66 12.57 -7.21
CA TYR A 848 -9.58 12.90 -6.12
C TYR A 848 -9.53 11.90 -4.96
N ASN A 849 -8.66 10.89 -5.02
CA ASN A 849 -8.69 9.70 -4.15
C ASN A 849 -10.12 9.13 -3.99
N ALA A 850 -10.83 9.00 -5.11
CA ALA A 850 -12.25 8.64 -5.16
C ALA A 850 -12.44 7.25 -5.79
N LYS A 851 -13.43 6.49 -5.28
CA LYS A 851 -13.82 5.20 -5.86
C LYS A 851 -14.73 5.41 -7.08
N ILE A 852 -14.75 4.46 -8.00
CA ILE A 852 -15.56 4.57 -9.24
C ILE A 852 -17.05 4.77 -8.97
N ASN A 853 -17.61 4.15 -7.92
CA ASN A 853 -18.99 4.35 -7.52
C ASN A 853 -19.26 5.78 -7.00
N GLU A 854 -18.29 6.40 -6.30
CA GLU A 854 -18.34 7.80 -5.87
C GLU A 854 -18.33 8.75 -7.09
N ILE A 855 -17.52 8.42 -8.11
CA ILE A 855 -17.42 9.18 -9.36
C ILE A 855 -18.71 9.07 -10.19
N ILE A 856 -19.29 7.87 -10.32
CA ILE A 856 -20.58 7.66 -11.01
C ILE A 856 -21.70 8.40 -10.27
N LEU A 857 -21.72 8.34 -8.94
CA LEU A 857 -22.70 9.06 -8.13
C LEU A 857 -22.60 10.58 -8.31
N ALA A 858 -21.38 11.11 -8.44
CA ALA A 858 -21.17 12.52 -8.76
C ALA A 858 -21.69 12.88 -10.16
N ALA A 859 -21.48 12.02 -11.16
CA ALA A 859 -22.01 12.23 -12.50
C ALA A 859 -23.55 12.17 -12.50
N LEU A 860 -24.15 11.25 -11.75
CA LEU A 860 -25.60 11.13 -11.56
C LEU A 860 -26.18 12.39 -10.92
N TYR A 861 -25.58 12.89 -9.84
CA TYR A 861 -25.97 14.16 -9.23
C TYR A 861 -26.02 15.29 -10.26
N GLN A 862 -24.93 15.47 -11.00
CA GLN A 862 -24.85 16.53 -12.01
C GLN A 862 -25.88 16.37 -13.12
N SER A 863 -26.13 15.13 -13.57
CA SER A 863 -27.09 14.85 -14.63
C SER A 863 -28.53 15.08 -14.22
N ILE A 864 -28.89 14.72 -12.98
CA ILE A 864 -30.22 15.00 -12.42
C ILE A 864 -30.41 16.50 -12.22
N TYR A 865 -29.41 17.22 -11.71
CA TYR A 865 -29.46 18.67 -11.63
C TYR A 865 -29.68 19.30 -13.02
N GLN A 866 -28.90 18.88 -14.03
CA GLN A 866 -29.06 19.34 -15.43
C GLN A 866 -30.37 18.92 -16.10
N TRP A 867 -31.17 18.05 -15.48
CA TRP A 867 -32.47 17.60 -16.00
C TRP A 867 -33.64 18.27 -15.28
N THR A 868 -33.52 18.47 -13.98
CA THR A 868 -34.62 18.92 -13.10
C THR A 868 -34.47 20.37 -12.63
N ASP A 869 -33.28 20.95 -12.75
CA ASP A 869 -32.87 22.22 -12.13
C ASP A 869 -32.97 22.23 -10.59
N GLN A 870 -33.11 21.04 -9.97
CA GLN A 870 -33.13 20.87 -8.52
C GLN A 870 -31.72 20.58 -8.00
N GLN A 871 -31.25 21.39 -7.05
CA GLN A 871 -29.96 21.18 -6.37
C GLN A 871 -29.99 20.08 -5.29
N LEU A 872 -31.09 19.31 -5.25
CA LEU A 872 -31.30 18.22 -4.33
C LEU A 872 -31.35 16.93 -5.15
N LEU A 873 -30.60 15.92 -4.74
CA LEU A 873 -30.78 14.55 -5.20
C LEU A 873 -30.99 13.68 -3.97
N ARG A 874 -32.15 13.00 -3.94
CA ARG A 874 -32.36 11.88 -3.03
C ARG A 874 -32.30 10.57 -3.81
N ILE A 875 -31.42 9.69 -3.35
CA ILE A 875 -31.13 8.43 -4.01
C ILE A 875 -30.90 7.33 -2.99
N ASP A 876 -31.49 6.16 -3.21
CA ASP A 876 -31.16 4.97 -2.43
C ASP A 876 -29.90 4.32 -2.99
N LEU A 877 -28.99 3.94 -2.10
CA LEU A 877 -27.77 3.24 -2.42
C LEU A 877 -27.82 1.80 -1.91
N GLU A 878 -27.26 0.88 -2.68
CA GLU A 878 -27.10 -0.51 -2.27
C GLU A 878 -25.67 -0.82 -1.83
N GLY A 879 -25.53 -1.46 -0.67
CA GLY A 879 -24.31 -2.11 -0.21
C GLY A 879 -24.49 -3.62 -0.13
N HIS A 880 -23.39 -4.38 -0.10
CA HIS A 880 -23.47 -5.84 0.06
C HIS A 880 -23.90 -6.27 1.48
N GLY A 881 -23.75 -5.39 2.48
CA GLY A 881 -24.20 -5.58 3.86
C GLY A 881 -23.49 -6.66 4.68
N ARG A 882 -22.31 -7.09 4.21
CA ARG A 882 -21.40 -8.03 4.87
C ARG A 882 -20.22 -7.28 5.51
N GLU A 883 -20.55 -6.28 6.30
CA GLU A 883 -19.58 -5.35 6.89
C GLU A 883 -18.94 -5.94 8.15
N ASP A 884 -17.66 -5.68 8.34
CA ASP A 884 -16.94 -6.03 9.56
C ASP A 884 -17.34 -5.07 10.70
N ILE A 885 -18.38 -5.46 11.44
CA ILE A 885 -18.93 -4.70 12.58
C ILE A 885 -18.76 -5.43 13.92
N PHE A 886 -18.40 -6.72 13.92
CA PHE A 886 -18.18 -7.52 15.13
C PHE A 886 -16.92 -8.39 14.97
N GLU A 887 -15.95 -8.24 15.87
CA GLU A 887 -14.66 -8.97 15.79
C GLU A 887 -14.80 -10.50 15.79
N SER A 888 -15.86 -11.04 16.40
CA SER A 888 -16.08 -12.49 16.53
C SER A 888 -17.03 -13.08 15.47
N VAL A 889 -17.42 -12.32 14.45
CA VAL A 889 -18.41 -12.77 13.45
C VAL A 889 -17.76 -12.90 12.08
N ASN A 890 -17.91 -14.09 11.50
CA ASN A 890 -17.46 -14.37 10.15
C ASN A 890 -18.65 -14.82 9.29
N ILE A 891 -19.12 -13.96 8.40
CA ILE A 891 -20.22 -14.24 7.46
C ILE A 891 -19.73 -14.35 6.01
N SER A 892 -18.44 -14.59 5.79
CA SER A 892 -17.85 -14.57 4.45
C SER A 892 -18.35 -15.69 3.53
N ARG A 893 -18.79 -16.83 4.11
CA ARG A 893 -19.41 -17.96 3.39
C ARG A 893 -20.87 -18.22 3.73
N THR A 894 -21.47 -17.38 4.55
CA THR A 894 -22.85 -17.59 4.99
C THR A 894 -23.80 -17.23 3.85
N VAL A 895 -24.53 -18.20 3.32
CA VAL A 895 -25.59 -17.97 2.33
C VAL A 895 -26.74 -17.21 2.99
N GLY A 896 -27.33 -16.26 2.26
CA GLY A 896 -28.46 -15.43 2.73
C GLY A 896 -28.51 -14.10 2.01
N TRP A 897 -29.54 -13.29 2.29
CA TRP A 897 -29.67 -11.95 1.71
C TRP A 897 -29.19 -10.88 2.69
N PHE A 898 -27.99 -10.34 2.48
CA PHE A 898 -27.37 -9.39 3.43
C PHE A 898 -27.46 -7.93 2.99
N THR A 899 -27.91 -7.64 1.77
CA THR A 899 -27.87 -6.32 1.13
C THR A 899 -28.33 -5.20 2.07
N THR A 900 -27.60 -4.10 2.11
CA THR A 900 -28.06 -2.87 2.77
C THR A 900 -28.67 -1.94 1.73
N ILE A 901 -29.83 -1.36 2.05
CA ILE A 901 -30.43 -0.27 1.27
C ILE A 901 -30.55 0.92 2.21
N PHE A 902 -29.98 2.05 1.81
CA PHE A 902 -30.01 3.26 2.62
C PHE A 902 -30.12 4.49 1.72
N PRO A 903 -30.90 5.51 2.14
CA PRO A 903 -31.02 6.74 1.39
C PRO A 903 -29.76 7.59 1.56
N LEU A 904 -29.41 8.34 0.53
CA LEU A 904 -28.44 9.42 0.59
C LEU A 904 -29.05 10.69 0.00
N GLU A 905 -29.03 11.76 0.79
CA GLU A 905 -29.46 13.08 0.36
C GLU A 905 -28.23 13.95 0.04
N LEU A 906 -28.15 14.37 -1.22
CA LEU A 906 -27.10 15.24 -1.73
C LEU A 906 -27.70 16.60 -2.06
N GLU A 907 -27.30 17.63 -1.33
CA GLU A 907 -27.66 19.03 -1.60
C GLU A 907 -26.40 19.89 -1.72
N LEU A 908 -26.06 20.30 -2.94
CA LEU A 908 -24.95 21.22 -3.18
C LEU A 908 -25.47 22.62 -3.53
N LYS A 909 -25.43 23.53 -2.54
CA LYS A 909 -25.95 24.91 -2.66
C LYS A 909 -25.20 25.76 -3.70
N SER A 910 -23.92 25.48 -3.93
CA SER A 910 -23.08 26.21 -4.88
C SER A 910 -21.95 25.33 -5.39
N MET A 911 -21.72 25.34 -6.70
CA MET A 911 -20.64 24.61 -7.36
C MET A 911 -19.73 25.60 -8.08
N ASN A 912 -18.44 25.62 -7.71
CA ASN A 912 -17.45 26.48 -8.37
C ASN A 912 -16.65 25.71 -9.44
N SER A 913 -16.52 24.39 -9.30
CA SER A 913 -15.82 23.50 -10.24
C SER A 913 -16.40 22.07 -10.24
N LEU A 914 -16.09 21.29 -11.27
CA LEU A 914 -16.41 19.85 -11.34
C LEU A 914 -15.70 19.05 -10.23
N GLY A 915 -14.50 19.46 -9.83
CA GLY A 915 -13.78 18.86 -8.72
C GLY A 915 -14.48 19.03 -7.37
N ASP A 916 -15.10 20.19 -7.11
CA ASP A 916 -15.85 20.42 -5.87
C ASP A 916 -17.03 19.45 -5.73
N LEU A 917 -17.67 19.11 -6.85
CA LEU A 917 -18.75 18.14 -6.86
C LEU A 917 -18.25 16.72 -6.51
N ILE A 918 -17.15 16.27 -7.13
CA ILE A 918 -16.57 14.95 -6.84
C ILE A 918 -16.20 14.86 -5.36
N LYS A 919 -15.55 15.90 -4.82
CA LYS A 919 -15.20 16.00 -3.40
C LYS A 919 -16.42 15.95 -2.49
N PHE A 920 -17.44 16.75 -2.80
CA PHE A 920 -18.68 16.82 -2.01
C PHE A 920 -19.36 15.45 -1.92
N VAL A 921 -19.53 14.78 -3.06
CA VAL A 921 -20.19 13.48 -3.14
C VAL A 921 -19.38 12.41 -2.42
N LYS A 922 -18.06 12.40 -2.60
CA LYS A 922 -17.14 11.51 -1.88
C LYS A 922 -17.28 11.66 -0.36
N GLU A 923 -17.24 12.89 0.16
CA GLU A 923 -17.38 13.12 1.61
C GLU A 923 -18.75 12.70 2.13
N LYS A 924 -19.82 13.02 1.39
CA LYS A 924 -21.18 12.61 1.77
C LYS A 924 -21.35 11.09 1.77
N TYR A 925 -20.80 10.42 0.77
CA TYR A 925 -20.82 8.97 0.69
C TYR A 925 -20.03 8.33 1.84
N ARG A 926 -18.83 8.85 2.17
CA ARG A 926 -17.98 8.29 3.23
C ARG A 926 -18.48 8.58 4.64
N GLN A 927 -19.22 9.66 4.86
CA GLN A 927 -19.89 9.96 6.13
C GLN A 927 -20.88 8.88 6.56
N VAL A 928 -21.49 8.16 5.60
CA VAL A 928 -22.38 7.04 5.90
C VAL A 928 -21.67 5.96 6.72
N GLY A 929 -20.43 5.63 6.35
CA GLY A 929 -19.64 4.56 6.95
C GLY A 929 -20.28 3.16 6.76
N LYS A 930 -19.44 2.10 6.73
CA LYS A 930 -19.88 0.69 6.76
C LYS A 930 -21.11 0.40 5.87
N GLN A 931 -21.11 0.94 4.65
CA GLN A 931 -22.17 0.78 3.64
C GLN A 931 -23.62 0.86 4.17
N GLY A 932 -23.90 1.78 5.10
CA GLY A 932 -25.25 2.07 5.56
C GLY A 932 -25.91 1.01 6.43
N ILE A 933 -25.16 0.02 6.95
CA ILE A 933 -25.72 -1.01 7.84
C ILE A 933 -26.42 -0.41 9.08
N LYS A 934 -25.88 0.70 9.59
CA LYS A 934 -26.46 1.44 10.73
C LYS A 934 -27.87 1.95 10.44
N TYR A 935 -28.14 2.44 9.22
CA TYR A 935 -29.46 2.94 8.83
C TYR A 935 -30.51 1.82 8.93
N GLY A 936 -30.21 0.65 8.36
CA GLY A 936 -31.12 -0.50 8.41
C GLY A 936 -31.40 -0.93 9.85
N VAL A 937 -30.38 -1.00 10.71
CA VAL A 937 -30.55 -1.34 12.12
C VAL A 937 -31.42 -0.30 12.85
N LEU A 938 -31.12 0.99 12.68
CA LEU A 938 -31.87 2.09 13.33
C LEU A 938 -33.34 2.16 12.93
N ARG A 939 -33.64 1.92 11.65
CA ARG A 939 -34.99 1.99 11.08
C ARG A 939 -35.83 0.76 11.40
N TYR A 940 -35.24 -0.43 11.26
CA TYR A 940 -36.03 -1.68 11.25
C TYR A 940 -35.90 -2.50 12.54
N LEU A 941 -34.79 -2.39 13.28
CA LEU A 941 -34.53 -3.16 14.50
C LEU A 941 -34.47 -2.29 15.77
N GLY A 942 -34.37 -0.97 15.62
CA GLY A 942 -34.36 0.01 16.70
C GLY A 942 -35.54 0.98 16.59
N SER A 943 -35.50 2.05 17.38
CA SER A 943 -36.55 3.08 17.43
C SER A 943 -36.06 4.46 16.98
N GLY A 944 -35.05 4.50 16.10
CA GLY A 944 -34.34 5.75 15.78
C GLY A 944 -34.89 6.52 14.57
N ILE A 945 -35.64 5.86 13.67
CA ILE A 945 -36.09 6.44 12.40
C ILE A 945 -37.49 5.89 12.04
N ASP A 946 -38.54 6.65 12.36
CA ASP A 946 -39.93 6.20 12.14
C ASP A 946 -40.51 6.52 10.76
N ASN A 947 -39.98 7.53 10.05
CA ASN A 947 -40.57 7.98 8.78
C ASN A 947 -39.97 7.25 7.56
N LYS A 948 -40.82 6.66 6.72
CA LYS A 948 -40.43 6.19 5.37
C LYS A 948 -40.10 7.36 4.47
N THR A 949 -38.82 7.55 4.19
CA THR A 949 -38.37 8.50 3.18
C THR A 949 -38.28 7.77 1.84
N GLU A 950 -39.20 8.06 0.94
CA GLU A 950 -39.17 7.46 -0.41
C GLU A 950 -38.14 8.17 -1.30
N SER A 951 -37.35 7.37 -2.01
CA SER A 951 -36.40 7.81 -3.02
C SER A 951 -36.92 7.42 -4.41
N PRO A 952 -37.07 8.35 -5.37
CA PRO A 952 -37.49 8.00 -6.73
C PRO A 952 -36.37 7.33 -7.54
N VAL A 953 -35.12 7.39 -7.06
CA VAL A 953 -33.93 6.86 -7.73
C VAL A 953 -33.21 5.87 -6.83
N LYS A 954 -32.69 4.81 -7.43
CA LYS A 954 -31.80 3.85 -6.77
C LYS A 954 -30.53 3.68 -7.58
N PHE A 955 -29.38 3.57 -6.92
CA PHE A 955 -28.10 3.27 -7.56
C PHE A 955 -27.38 2.11 -6.88
N ASN A 956 -26.91 1.17 -7.69
CA ASN A 956 -26.07 0.06 -7.28
C ASN A 956 -24.86 -0.06 -8.22
N TYR A 957 -23.69 -0.37 -7.66
CA TYR A 957 -22.47 -0.68 -8.41
C TYR A 957 -21.98 -2.09 -8.07
N LEU A 958 -22.01 -2.98 -9.07
CA LEU A 958 -21.75 -4.41 -8.93
C LEU A 958 -20.26 -4.81 -9.02
N GLY A 959 -19.35 -3.89 -9.37
CA GLY A 959 -17.94 -4.21 -9.62
C GLY A 959 -17.70 -4.94 -10.94
N GLU A 960 -16.66 -5.78 -11.00
CA GLU A 960 -16.36 -6.62 -12.17
C GLU A 960 -17.23 -7.89 -12.19
N VAL A 961 -18.08 -8.04 -13.21
CA VAL A 961 -19.11 -9.10 -13.27
C VAL A 961 -18.71 -10.35 -14.08
N ASP A 962 -17.59 -10.32 -14.81
CA ASP A 962 -17.18 -11.39 -15.73
C ASP A 962 -16.72 -12.71 -15.07
N ARG A 963 -16.68 -12.78 -13.72
CA ARG A 963 -16.02 -13.87 -12.98
C ARG A 963 -16.97 -14.81 -12.21
N ILE A 964 -18.25 -14.88 -12.57
CA ILE A 964 -19.24 -15.75 -11.87
C ILE A 964 -19.10 -17.24 -12.29
N THR A 965 -18.41 -17.55 -13.38
CA THR A 965 -18.31 -18.92 -13.91
C THR A 965 -17.00 -19.61 -13.50
N THR A 966 -17.11 -20.62 -12.65
CA THR A 966 -16.00 -21.46 -12.16
C THR A 966 -15.73 -22.67 -13.07
N GLN A 967 -14.51 -23.21 -12.96
CA GLN A 967 -14.07 -24.47 -13.58
C GLN A 967 -14.92 -25.66 -13.10
N GLY A 968 -15.28 -26.58 -14.00
CA GLY A 968 -16.10 -27.75 -13.69
C GLY A 968 -16.97 -28.17 -14.87
N PHE A 969 -18.18 -28.70 -14.58
CA PHE A 969 -19.14 -29.06 -15.62
C PHE A 969 -20.01 -27.88 -16.11
N ILE A 970 -19.86 -26.70 -15.54
CA ILE A 970 -20.57 -25.49 -15.96
C ILE A 970 -19.69 -24.75 -16.95
N LEU A 971 -20.23 -24.47 -18.14
CA LEU A 971 -19.51 -23.80 -19.22
C LEU A 971 -19.75 -22.28 -19.24
N GLY A 972 -20.89 -21.83 -18.70
CA GLY A 972 -21.25 -20.42 -18.71
C GLY A 972 -22.70 -20.16 -18.33
N ILE A 973 -23.09 -18.89 -18.40
CA ILE A 973 -24.51 -18.50 -18.35
C ILE A 973 -25.09 -18.71 -19.75
N ALA A 974 -26.25 -19.35 -19.81
CA ALA A 974 -26.93 -19.60 -21.07
C ALA A 974 -27.69 -18.36 -21.57
N GLU A 975 -27.89 -18.24 -22.88
CA GLU A 975 -28.47 -17.04 -23.51
C GLU A 975 -30.01 -17.04 -23.53
N GLU A 976 -30.65 -18.17 -23.23
CA GLU A 976 -32.10 -18.29 -23.20
C GLU A 976 -32.71 -17.47 -22.06
N SER A 977 -33.90 -16.90 -22.31
CA SER A 977 -34.62 -16.13 -21.30
C SER A 977 -35.11 -17.03 -20.16
N THR A 978 -35.04 -16.53 -18.93
CA THR A 978 -35.61 -17.21 -17.75
C THR A 978 -36.97 -16.64 -17.33
N GLY A 979 -37.56 -15.80 -18.17
CA GLY A 979 -38.79 -15.08 -17.86
C GLY A 979 -38.61 -13.99 -16.79
N TRP A 980 -39.73 -13.51 -16.25
CA TRP A 980 -39.74 -12.47 -15.23
C TRP A 980 -39.27 -13.03 -13.88
N VAL A 981 -38.23 -12.43 -13.31
CA VAL A 981 -37.73 -12.80 -11.97
C VAL A 981 -38.59 -12.20 -10.84
N ARG A 982 -39.41 -11.19 -11.15
CA ARG A 982 -40.37 -10.57 -10.25
C ARG A 982 -41.76 -10.66 -10.85
N SER A 983 -42.80 -10.71 -10.00
CA SER A 983 -44.19 -10.65 -10.46
C SER A 983 -44.41 -9.47 -11.41
N PRO A 984 -44.91 -9.70 -12.65
CA PRO A 984 -45.19 -8.62 -13.60
C PRO A 984 -46.22 -7.60 -13.08
N GLN A 985 -47.14 -8.05 -12.22
CA GLN A 985 -48.13 -7.21 -11.56
C GLN A 985 -47.57 -6.42 -10.36
N GLY A 986 -46.34 -6.73 -9.93
CA GLY A 986 -45.67 -6.02 -8.85
C GLY A 986 -45.29 -4.60 -9.24
N THR A 987 -45.20 -3.72 -8.25
CA THR A 987 -44.74 -2.34 -8.43
C THR A 987 -43.25 -2.26 -8.21
N ARG A 988 -42.53 -1.59 -9.10
CA ARG A 988 -41.10 -1.29 -8.91
C ARG A 988 -40.95 -0.29 -7.77
N SER A 989 -40.00 -0.55 -6.86
CA SER A 989 -39.76 0.28 -5.67
C SER A 989 -39.28 1.70 -5.99
N HIS A 990 -38.70 1.91 -7.18
CA HIS A 990 -38.12 3.18 -7.61
C HIS A 990 -38.58 3.51 -9.03
N LEU A 991 -38.63 4.80 -9.37
CA LEU A 991 -38.98 5.24 -10.72
C LEU A 991 -37.86 4.90 -11.71
N ILE A 992 -36.61 5.17 -11.31
CA ILE A 992 -35.40 4.87 -12.08
C ILE A 992 -34.40 4.10 -11.19
N GLU A 993 -33.98 2.93 -11.64
CA GLU A 993 -32.89 2.19 -11.01
C GLU A 993 -31.67 2.24 -11.96
N ILE A 994 -30.50 2.59 -11.44
CA ILE A 994 -29.24 2.63 -12.17
C ILE A 994 -28.33 1.54 -11.62
N ILE A 995 -27.87 0.66 -12.52
CA ILE A 995 -26.96 -0.44 -12.19
C ILE A 995 -25.66 -0.21 -12.97
N GLY A 996 -24.57 0.00 -12.25
CA GLY A 996 -23.22 0.07 -12.82
C GLY A 996 -22.46 -1.23 -12.65
N ALA A 997 -21.76 -1.68 -13.69
CA ALA A 997 -20.89 -2.85 -13.64
C ALA A 997 -19.73 -2.69 -14.64
N VAL A 998 -18.61 -3.35 -14.39
CA VAL A 998 -17.52 -3.48 -15.36
C VAL A 998 -17.59 -4.88 -15.96
N SER A 999 -17.80 -4.97 -17.27
CA SER A 999 -17.78 -6.21 -18.03
C SER A 999 -16.92 -6.02 -19.27
N LYS A 1000 -16.10 -7.01 -19.59
CA LYS A 1000 -15.10 -6.99 -20.66
C LYS A 1000 -14.20 -5.75 -20.59
N LYS A 1001 -13.84 -5.34 -19.36
CA LYS A 1001 -13.07 -4.13 -19.04
C LYS A 1001 -13.73 -2.80 -19.45
N GLN A 1002 -15.04 -2.81 -19.67
CA GLN A 1002 -15.83 -1.63 -20.02
C GLN A 1002 -16.86 -1.35 -18.92
N LEU A 1003 -16.97 -0.10 -18.48
CA LEU A 1003 -18.03 0.33 -17.57
C LEU A 1003 -19.35 0.38 -18.34
N GLN A 1004 -20.31 -0.43 -17.92
CA GLN A 1004 -21.69 -0.43 -18.39
C GLN A 1004 -22.59 0.17 -17.30
N LEU A 1005 -23.43 1.14 -17.70
CA LEU A 1005 -24.49 1.72 -16.87
C LEU A 1005 -25.85 1.33 -17.46
N THR A 1006 -26.64 0.60 -16.70
CA THR A 1006 -27.98 0.16 -17.10
C THR A 1006 -29.04 0.92 -16.32
N PHE A 1007 -29.91 1.64 -17.03
CA PHE A 1007 -31.06 2.34 -16.50
C PHE A 1007 -32.29 1.45 -16.69
N VAL A 1008 -32.98 1.20 -15.59
CA VAL A 1008 -34.23 0.43 -15.53
C VAL A 1008 -35.36 1.39 -15.17
N TYR A 1009 -36.41 1.44 -15.98
CA TYR A 1009 -37.49 2.41 -15.86
C TYR A 1009 -38.81 1.86 -16.40
N SER A 1010 -39.95 2.49 -16.06
CA SER A 1010 -41.25 2.16 -16.68
C SER A 1010 -41.43 2.90 -18.00
N ARG A 1011 -41.70 2.17 -19.08
CA ARG A 1011 -41.97 2.74 -20.41
C ARG A 1011 -43.28 3.53 -20.52
N GLN A 1012 -44.16 3.45 -19.51
CA GLN A 1012 -45.34 4.33 -19.44
C GLN A 1012 -45.01 5.70 -18.82
N ILE A 1013 -44.15 5.72 -17.80
CA ILE A 1013 -43.76 6.93 -17.09
C ILE A 1013 -42.73 7.73 -17.91
N TYR A 1014 -41.79 7.01 -18.55
CA TYR A 1014 -40.70 7.59 -19.32
C TYR A 1014 -40.64 7.06 -20.74
N ARG A 1015 -40.45 7.98 -21.70
CA ARG A 1015 -40.07 7.65 -23.07
C ARG A 1015 -38.60 7.24 -23.09
N ARG A 1016 -38.25 6.27 -23.91
CA ARG A 1016 -36.86 5.83 -24.11
C ARG A 1016 -35.91 6.98 -24.42
N GLN A 1017 -36.33 7.95 -25.24
CA GLN A 1017 -35.52 9.13 -25.57
C GLN A 1017 -35.21 10.02 -24.36
N THR A 1018 -36.09 10.06 -23.35
CA THR A 1018 -35.87 10.85 -22.13
C THR A 1018 -34.77 10.21 -21.29
N ILE A 1019 -34.83 8.89 -21.11
CA ILE A 1019 -33.80 8.12 -20.39
C ILE A 1019 -32.47 8.11 -21.16
N GLU A 1020 -32.52 8.06 -22.49
CA GLU A 1020 -31.32 8.16 -23.33
C GLU A 1020 -30.62 9.51 -23.19
N LYS A 1021 -31.37 10.62 -23.17
CA LYS A 1021 -30.80 11.94 -22.89
C LYS A 1021 -30.21 12.03 -21.48
N LEU A 1022 -30.87 11.46 -20.48
CA LEU A 1022 -30.37 11.41 -19.11
C LEU A 1022 -29.06 10.60 -19.04
N GLY A 1023 -29.05 9.39 -19.59
CA GLY A 1023 -27.88 8.53 -19.61
C GLY A 1023 -26.71 9.14 -20.39
N GLN A 1024 -26.97 9.81 -21.52
CA GLN A 1024 -25.93 10.53 -22.25
C GLN A 1024 -25.37 11.70 -21.45
N LYS A 1025 -26.19 12.42 -20.67
CA LYS A 1025 -25.68 13.43 -19.71
C LYS A 1025 -24.75 12.79 -18.69
N VAL A 1026 -25.05 11.59 -18.18
CA VAL A 1026 -24.17 10.89 -17.23
C VAL A 1026 -22.83 10.55 -17.87
N VAL A 1027 -22.85 9.96 -19.07
CA VAL A 1027 -21.62 9.66 -19.84
C VAL A 1027 -20.82 10.94 -20.11
N ASN A 1028 -21.47 12.02 -20.55
CA ASN A 1028 -20.80 13.29 -20.82
C ASN A 1028 -20.17 13.89 -19.55
N ASN A 1029 -20.84 13.79 -18.40
CA ASN A 1029 -20.30 14.27 -17.13
C ASN A 1029 -19.11 13.40 -16.66
N LEU A 1030 -19.15 12.08 -16.86
CA LEU A 1030 -18.01 11.19 -16.61
C LEU A 1030 -16.81 11.56 -17.49
N GLU A 1031 -17.02 11.80 -18.78
CA GLU A 1031 -15.97 12.24 -19.70
C GLU A 1031 -15.43 13.63 -19.34
N ALA A 1032 -16.30 14.54 -18.91
CA ALA A 1032 -15.90 15.85 -18.41
C ALA A 1032 -15.05 15.73 -17.14
N PHE A 1033 -15.32 14.76 -16.26
CA PHE A 1033 -14.46 14.49 -15.10
C PHE A 1033 -13.07 13.99 -15.50
N ILE A 1034 -12.95 13.15 -16.53
CA ILE A 1034 -11.65 12.73 -17.09
C ILE A 1034 -10.86 13.96 -17.53
N VAL A 1035 -11.45 14.78 -18.42
CA VAL A 1035 -10.81 16.00 -18.93
C VAL A 1035 -10.50 16.99 -17.81
N HIS A 1036 -11.39 17.12 -16.82
CA HIS A 1036 -11.18 17.98 -15.67
C HIS A 1036 -10.03 17.50 -14.79
N SER A 1037 -9.91 16.19 -14.57
CA SER A 1037 -8.79 15.61 -13.81
C SER A 1037 -7.45 15.82 -14.53
N GLN A 1038 -7.43 15.71 -15.86
CA GLN A 1038 -6.24 15.94 -16.68
C GLN A 1038 -5.80 17.43 -16.70
N SER A 1039 -6.74 18.36 -16.57
CA SER A 1039 -6.47 19.81 -16.52
C SER A 1039 -6.25 20.35 -15.10
N SER A 1040 -6.58 19.56 -14.06
CA SER A 1040 -6.35 19.90 -12.66
C SER A 1040 -4.97 19.42 -12.21
N LYS A 1041 -3.98 20.32 -12.25
CA LYS A 1041 -2.56 20.10 -11.88
C LYS A 1041 -2.30 19.53 -10.46
N THR A 1042 -3.29 19.53 -9.58
CA THR A 1042 -3.12 19.14 -8.15
C THR A 1042 -4.14 18.11 -7.72
N ALA A 1043 -3.69 17.10 -6.97
CA ALA A 1043 -4.57 16.17 -6.26
C ALA A 1043 -5.49 16.95 -5.33
N ALA A 1044 -6.78 16.62 -5.37
CA ALA A 1044 -7.81 17.41 -4.74
C ALA A 1044 -8.33 16.65 -3.51
N TYR A 1045 -7.61 16.80 -2.39
CA TYR A 1045 -7.93 16.10 -1.15
C TYR A 1045 -9.24 16.59 -0.51
N THR A 1046 -9.83 15.68 0.27
CA THR A 1046 -11.00 15.90 1.11
C THR A 1046 -10.73 15.44 2.55
N PRO A 1047 -11.51 15.90 3.54
CA PRO A 1047 -11.31 15.50 4.94
C PRO A 1047 -11.20 14.01 5.20
N SER A 1048 -11.97 13.17 4.50
CA SER A 1048 -11.90 11.71 4.66
C SER A 1048 -10.56 11.10 4.26
N ASP A 1049 -9.72 11.79 3.48
CA ASP A 1049 -8.34 11.37 3.20
C ASP A 1049 -7.42 11.51 4.42
N PHE A 1050 -7.85 12.32 5.40
CA PHE A 1050 -7.14 12.60 6.64
C PHE A 1050 -8.08 12.41 7.84
N SER A 1051 -8.75 11.26 7.92
CA SER A 1051 -9.80 10.99 8.90
C SER A 1051 -9.41 11.21 10.37
N LYS A 1052 -8.11 11.16 10.70
CA LYS A 1052 -7.58 11.47 12.05
C LYS A 1052 -7.40 12.96 12.33
N ALA A 1053 -7.47 13.83 11.33
CA ALA A 1053 -7.19 15.26 11.45
C ALA A 1053 -8.41 16.11 11.87
N ASN A 1054 -9.63 15.56 11.82
CA ASN A 1054 -10.87 16.25 12.21
C ASN A 1054 -11.05 17.65 11.59
N LEU A 1055 -10.71 17.82 10.31
CA LEU A 1055 -10.84 19.07 9.57
C LEU A 1055 -12.12 19.09 8.72
N ASN A 1056 -12.77 20.24 8.56
CA ASN A 1056 -13.79 20.42 7.51
C ASN A 1056 -13.17 20.88 6.18
N GLN A 1057 -13.90 20.74 5.07
CA GLN A 1057 -13.36 21.07 3.74
C GLN A 1057 -12.87 22.52 3.64
N LYS A 1058 -13.49 23.50 4.30
CA LYS A 1058 -13.00 24.90 4.30
C LYS A 1058 -11.70 25.05 5.10
N GLN A 1059 -11.55 24.34 6.21
CA GLN A 1059 -10.31 24.32 6.97
C GLN A 1059 -9.21 23.62 6.18
N LEU A 1060 -9.52 22.51 5.52
CA LEU A 1060 -8.61 21.80 4.64
C LEU A 1060 -8.22 22.67 3.44
N ASP A 1061 -9.17 23.28 2.72
CA ASP A 1061 -8.90 24.16 1.59
C ASP A 1061 -8.20 25.45 2.02
N LYS A 1062 -8.45 25.97 3.23
CA LYS A 1062 -7.69 27.10 3.79
C LYS A 1062 -6.28 26.66 4.17
N PHE A 1063 -6.09 25.44 4.64
CA PHE A 1063 -4.79 24.86 4.98
C PHE A 1063 -3.99 24.61 3.70
N LEU A 1064 -4.56 23.88 2.75
CA LEU A 1064 -4.02 23.65 1.40
C LEU A 1064 -3.85 24.97 0.62
N GLY A 1065 -4.76 25.92 0.76
CA GLY A 1065 -4.71 27.24 0.14
C GLY A 1065 -3.65 28.16 0.74
N LYS A 1066 -3.30 27.97 2.03
CA LYS A 1066 -2.12 28.57 2.69
C LYS A 1066 -0.83 27.83 2.37
N LEU A 1067 -0.88 26.60 1.89
CA LEU A 1067 0.27 25.87 1.33
C LEU A 1067 0.49 26.23 -0.16
N LYS A 1068 -0.56 26.71 -0.85
CA LYS A 1068 -0.53 27.19 -2.25
C LYS A 1068 -0.21 28.68 -2.41
N LYS A 1069 -0.34 29.50 -1.36
CA LYS A 1069 0.08 30.92 -1.30
C LYS A 1069 1.36 31.03 -0.50
#